data_AF-A0A4V2F2F1-F1
#
_entry.id   AF-A0A4V2F2F1-F1
#
_cell.length_a   1.000
_cell.length_b   1.000
_cell.length_c   1.000
_cell.angle_alpha   90.00
_cell.angle_beta   90.00
_cell.angle_gamma   90.00
#
_symmetry.space_group_name_H-M   'P 1'
#
loop_
_entity.id
_entity.type
_entity.pdbx_description
1 polymer ?
#
loop_
_entity_poly.entity_id
_entity_poly.type
_entity_poly.pdbx_seq_one_letter_code
_entity_poly.pdbx_strand_id
1 'polypeptide(L)'
;MQVDEQSADLWRELFEGAPDQQAVAGPDGRVVLASAAWLAATPARPAQGELLLDADRWSRELGTTAATALVDGVAATLRERREVRIELPGRGPDSPARVEVTSWPLDAGSAVVRLSRLPEARVAHAAALRRSTHDALTGLPGRFLVEERLTQASVAARRTRGAVAVLVIDLDDFTAIDTTHGHDVADEVLIGVARRLQRCVRPSDTVGRLVADQFVIAVAGYPAGLAAEEIATRVTRAMEDPFRAGGRRIRVAVSIGIHTATSWDEEPEELVAAAYDAMARAKAAGGGRTARSGRGALPAGAGGEPVEVVLGAGYPAEEGDEGYAGSVLRLLRLLRLQVGMDVAWTSEFVGSEQVFRFVDAARGALAPTPGTGLPLAGAYCTSVLNGTMPALIPDARADPQGALLPVTFELRIGSYLGVPLQDPDGSTRGMLCAIGAAPAPDLGSDDLNSARLIAEVLEDMHYRALHEAEEMRLHEDLRDQVAALCDGEGRTAVLQPIVDLRTGEIVAAEGLTRFRGSERGPAQWFAAAASVGMTGRLEVATGRAALLFLDPPISAPVVTVNMSPSVVTDGGLDVLLDGCDPARVVLEITEHAPVTSYEDLHEVLAPFRARGMRIAVDDAGAGYASMRHVLRLRPDLIKIDMSLVRGIDDDPVRRALVGALHDFAVSSGATTIAEGVETGDELRALAGLGVVLVQGFLFGEPAPTIPVLEPGRWTAEALHAL
;
A
#
# COMPACT_ATOMS: atom_id res chain seq x y z
N MET A 1 -44.00 26.74 -27.22
CA MET A 1 -44.13 27.71 -26.10
C MET A 1 -43.57 29.02 -26.62
N GLN A 2 -44.42 30.00 -26.93
CA GLN A 2 -43.94 31.32 -27.36
C GLN A 2 -43.25 31.97 -26.16
N VAL A 3 -41.94 32.19 -26.27
CA VAL A 3 -41.17 32.97 -25.30
C VAL A 3 -41.65 34.41 -25.44
N ASP A 4 -42.12 35.00 -24.34
CA ASP A 4 -42.47 36.42 -24.25
C ASP A 4 -41.26 37.29 -24.65
N GLU A 5 -41.47 38.35 -25.43
CA GLU A 5 -40.41 39.29 -25.86
C GLU A 5 -39.60 39.81 -24.67
N GLN A 6 -40.26 40.08 -23.51
CA GLN A 6 -39.56 40.50 -22.30
C GLN A 6 -38.62 39.43 -21.73
N SER A 7 -38.97 38.15 -21.87
CA SER A 7 -38.11 37.04 -21.44
C SER A 7 -36.93 36.85 -22.38
N ALA A 8 -37.12 37.04 -23.69
CA ALA A 8 -36.05 36.96 -24.68
C ALA A 8 -35.02 38.09 -24.51
N ASP A 9 -35.47 39.29 -24.18
CA ASP A 9 -34.60 40.43 -23.91
C ASP A 9 -33.79 40.25 -22.62
N LEU A 10 -34.40 39.72 -21.55
CA LEU A 10 -33.70 39.41 -20.29
C LEU A 10 -32.60 38.35 -20.50
N TRP A 11 -32.89 37.27 -21.24
CA TRP A 11 -31.89 36.25 -21.54
C TRP A 11 -30.74 36.79 -22.39
N ARG A 12 -31.06 37.69 -23.33
CA ARG A 12 -30.06 38.37 -24.15
C ARG A 12 -29.15 39.24 -23.28
N GLU A 13 -29.71 40.06 -22.40
CA GLU A 13 -28.97 40.92 -21.48
C GLU A 13 -28.08 40.10 -20.53
N LEU A 14 -28.59 38.98 -19.98
CA LEU A 14 -27.80 38.07 -19.14
C LEU A 14 -26.65 37.40 -19.91
N PHE A 15 -26.88 37.00 -21.16
CA PHE A 15 -25.84 36.36 -21.98
C PHE A 15 -24.76 37.37 -22.41
N GLU A 16 -25.19 38.57 -22.84
CA GLU A 16 -24.30 39.67 -23.22
C GLU A 16 -23.48 40.17 -22.02
N GLY A 17 -24.07 40.21 -20.82
CA GLY A 17 -23.39 40.59 -19.58
C GLY A 17 -22.52 39.50 -18.94
N ALA A 18 -22.46 38.30 -19.51
CA ALA A 18 -21.74 37.19 -18.90
C ALA A 18 -20.22 37.44 -18.84
N PRO A 19 -19.55 37.10 -17.72
CA PRO A 19 -18.10 37.31 -17.54
C PRO A 19 -17.23 36.31 -18.33
N ASP A 20 -17.83 35.20 -18.79
CA ASP A 20 -17.14 34.17 -19.58
C ASP A 20 -17.02 34.59 -21.05
N GLN A 21 -15.89 34.29 -21.72
CA GLN A 21 -15.76 34.52 -23.17
C GLN A 21 -16.59 33.49 -23.94
N GLN A 22 -17.83 33.84 -24.25
CA GLN A 22 -18.76 32.96 -24.95
C GLN A 22 -19.51 33.64 -26.10
N ALA A 23 -19.82 32.85 -27.13
CA ALA A 23 -20.61 33.25 -28.28
C ALA A 23 -21.55 32.11 -28.73
N VAL A 24 -22.68 32.44 -29.34
CA VAL A 24 -23.58 31.49 -29.97
C VAL A 24 -23.29 31.47 -31.46
N ALA A 25 -22.90 30.31 -31.99
CA ALA A 25 -22.78 30.06 -33.42
C ALA A 25 -24.10 29.52 -33.98
N GLY A 26 -24.61 30.15 -35.03
CA GLY A 26 -25.78 29.69 -35.77
C GLY A 26 -25.46 28.49 -36.67
N PRO A 27 -26.49 27.91 -37.33
CA PRO A 27 -26.31 26.76 -38.22
C PRO A 27 -25.40 27.03 -39.42
N ASP A 28 -25.28 28.29 -39.82
CA ASP A 28 -24.41 28.77 -40.90
C ASP A 28 -22.97 29.09 -40.41
N GLY A 29 -22.68 28.83 -39.14
CA GLY A 29 -21.37 29.10 -38.53
C GLY A 29 -21.13 30.57 -38.22
N ARG A 30 -22.14 31.44 -38.28
CA ARG A 30 -22.03 32.86 -37.93
C ARG A 30 -22.39 33.10 -36.47
N VAL A 31 -21.82 34.14 -35.88
CA VAL A 31 -22.17 34.54 -34.51
C VAL A 31 -23.58 35.14 -34.48
N VAL A 32 -24.46 34.52 -33.71
CA VAL A 32 -25.82 35.01 -33.45
C VAL A 32 -25.83 35.96 -32.27
N LEU A 33 -25.07 35.64 -31.22
CA LEU A 33 -24.95 36.39 -29.96
C LEU A 33 -23.53 36.25 -29.42
N ALA A 34 -23.00 37.29 -28.79
CA ALA A 34 -21.69 37.26 -28.15
C ALA A 34 -21.72 38.01 -26.81
N SER A 35 -21.04 37.47 -25.81
CA SER A 35 -20.83 38.13 -24.53
C SER A 35 -19.91 39.35 -24.65
N ALA A 36 -20.04 40.30 -23.73
CA ALA A 36 -19.13 41.44 -23.62
C ALA A 36 -17.69 40.98 -23.38
N ALA A 37 -17.49 39.93 -22.58
CA ALA A 37 -16.19 39.32 -22.35
C ALA A 37 -15.57 38.72 -23.63
N TRP A 38 -16.38 38.12 -24.51
CA TRP A 38 -15.94 37.65 -25.82
C TRP A 38 -15.41 38.81 -26.69
N LEU A 39 -16.18 39.89 -26.81
CA LEU A 39 -15.81 41.04 -27.65
C LEU A 39 -14.62 41.83 -27.08
N ALA A 40 -14.52 41.94 -25.75
CA ALA A 40 -13.45 42.66 -25.07
C ALA A 40 -12.10 41.90 -25.10
N ALA A 41 -12.11 40.58 -25.32
CA ALA A 41 -10.91 39.76 -25.28
C ALA A 41 -9.87 40.13 -26.35
N THR A 42 -10.31 40.43 -27.57
CA THR A 42 -9.45 40.96 -28.64
C THR A 42 -10.29 41.54 -29.79
N PRO A 43 -9.83 42.61 -30.48
CA PRO A 43 -10.52 43.18 -31.64
C PRO A 43 -10.71 42.22 -32.82
N ALA A 44 -10.01 41.08 -32.84
CA ALA A 44 -10.13 40.07 -33.90
C ALA A 44 -11.34 39.13 -33.74
N ARG A 45 -12.02 39.16 -32.58
CA ARG A 45 -13.15 38.27 -32.26
C ARG A 45 -14.32 38.50 -33.22
N PRO A 46 -14.96 37.43 -33.73
CA PRO A 46 -16.11 37.59 -34.60
C PRO A 46 -17.26 38.20 -33.80
N ALA A 47 -17.77 39.33 -34.29
CA ALA A 47 -18.96 39.99 -33.77
C ALA A 47 -20.24 39.38 -34.36
N GLN A 48 -21.41 39.80 -33.86
CA GLN A 48 -22.70 39.33 -34.37
C GLN A 48 -22.80 39.51 -35.90
N GLY A 49 -23.21 38.45 -36.60
CA GLY A 49 -23.29 38.37 -38.05
C GLY A 49 -21.98 37.97 -38.76
N GLU A 50 -20.83 38.00 -38.07
CA GLU A 50 -19.55 37.57 -38.62
C GLU A 50 -19.37 36.05 -38.55
N LEU A 51 -18.52 35.52 -39.42
CA LEU A 51 -18.24 34.09 -39.49
C LEU A 51 -17.35 33.68 -38.30
N LEU A 52 -17.85 32.78 -37.45
CA LEU A 52 -17.07 32.18 -36.37
C LEU A 52 -16.21 31.03 -36.90
N LEU A 53 -16.66 30.33 -37.93
CA LEU A 53 -15.92 29.26 -38.59
C LEU A 53 -14.92 29.79 -39.65
N ASP A 54 -14.08 30.76 -39.26
CA ASP A 54 -13.08 31.41 -40.12
C ASP A 54 -11.66 31.15 -39.56
N ALA A 55 -11.00 30.10 -40.08
CA ALA A 55 -9.68 29.69 -39.60
C ALA A 55 -8.61 30.79 -39.79
N ASP A 56 -8.71 31.61 -40.84
CA ASP A 56 -7.75 32.68 -41.09
C ASP A 56 -7.85 33.78 -40.04
N ARG A 57 -9.07 34.07 -39.57
CA ARG A 57 -9.30 34.99 -38.45
C ARG A 57 -8.70 34.46 -37.15
N TRP A 58 -8.91 33.19 -36.84
CA TRP A 58 -8.40 32.54 -35.63
C TRP A 58 -6.88 32.35 -35.63
N SER A 59 -6.27 32.22 -36.81
CA SER A 59 -4.82 32.00 -36.95
C SER A 59 -3.98 33.13 -36.34
N ARG A 60 -4.53 34.35 -36.30
CA ARG A 60 -3.88 35.52 -35.70
C ARG A 60 -3.79 35.45 -34.18
N GLU A 61 -4.70 34.74 -33.51
CA GLU A 61 -4.75 34.60 -32.05
C GLU A 61 -4.16 33.27 -31.57
N LEU A 62 -4.38 32.17 -32.31
CA LEU A 62 -4.04 30.81 -31.86
C LEU A 62 -2.93 30.14 -32.68
N GLY A 63 -2.56 30.73 -33.83
CA GLY A 63 -1.74 30.06 -34.83
C GLY A 63 -2.56 29.11 -35.73
N THR A 64 -2.03 28.80 -36.90
CA THR A 64 -2.77 28.10 -37.97
C THR A 64 -3.32 26.74 -37.55
N THR A 65 -2.50 25.89 -36.92
CA THR A 65 -2.92 24.54 -36.51
C THR A 65 -4.05 24.57 -35.48
N ALA A 66 -3.95 25.47 -34.50
CA ALA A 66 -4.95 25.60 -33.44
C ALA A 66 -6.24 26.24 -33.96
N ALA A 67 -6.13 27.20 -34.88
CA ALA A 67 -7.27 27.81 -35.55
C ALA A 67 -8.10 26.78 -36.32
N THR A 68 -7.46 25.89 -37.08
CA THR A 68 -8.15 24.81 -37.78
C THR A 68 -8.86 23.87 -36.79
N ALA A 69 -8.18 23.46 -35.72
CA ALA A 69 -8.75 22.58 -34.71
C ALA A 69 -9.96 23.21 -33.98
N LEU A 70 -9.93 24.52 -33.72
CA LEU A 70 -11.08 25.26 -33.18
C LEU A 70 -12.28 25.20 -34.12
N VAL A 71 -12.05 25.56 -35.39
CA VAL A 71 -13.11 25.60 -36.42
C VAL A 71 -13.71 24.22 -36.64
N ASP A 72 -12.88 23.20 -36.77
CA ASP A 72 -13.33 21.81 -36.97
C ASP A 72 -14.12 21.29 -35.77
N GLY A 73 -13.67 21.61 -34.55
CA GLY A 73 -14.36 21.24 -33.32
C GLY A 73 -15.76 21.85 -33.21
N VAL A 74 -15.88 23.16 -33.43
CA VAL A 74 -17.18 23.84 -33.40
C VAL A 74 -18.08 23.36 -34.53
N ALA A 75 -17.53 23.15 -35.74
CA ALA A 75 -18.27 22.60 -36.86
C ALA A 75 -18.77 21.17 -36.59
N ALA A 76 -17.99 20.35 -35.87
CA ALA A 76 -18.42 19.03 -35.42
C ALA A 76 -19.57 19.13 -34.41
N THR A 77 -19.55 20.07 -33.46
CA THR A 77 -20.71 20.29 -32.56
C THR A 77 -21.98 20.68 -33.32
N LEU A 78 -21.87 21.57 -34.31
CA LEU A 78 -23.01 21.98 -35.13
C LEU A 78 -23.59 20.82 -35.97
N ARG A 79 -22.72 20.00 -36.60
CA ARG A 79 -23.14 18.88 -37.47
C ARG A 79 -23.58 17.65 -36.70
N GLU A 80 -22.81 17.25 -35.71
CA GLU A 80 -22.95 15.97 -35.00
C GLU A 80 -23.79 16.07 -33.72
N ARG A 81 -24.19 17.30 -33.35
CA ARG A 81 -25.08 17.57 -32.19
C ARG A 81 -24.53 17.00 -30.88
N ARG A 82 -23.21 17.06 -30.70
CA ARG A 82 -22.52 16.62 -29.46
C ARG A 82 -21.61 17.71 -28.91
N GLU A 83 -21.41 17.65 -27.59
CA GLU A 83 -20.42 18.47 -26.91
C GLU A 83 -19.01 18.13 -27.42
N VAL A 84 -18.21 19.16 -27.66
CA VAL A 84 -16.81 19.04 -28.07
C VAL A 84 -15.97 19.90 -27.15
N ARG A 85 -14.88 19.32 -26.64
CA ARG A 85 -13.90 19.99 -25.77
C ARG A 85 -12.51 19.78 -26.33
N ILE A 86 -11.79 20.87 -26.62
CA ILE A 86 -10.48 20.84 -27.26
C ILE A 86 -9.55 21.81 -26.54
N GLU A 87 -8.35 21.33 -26.21
CA GLU A 87 -7.26 22.18 -25.70
C GLU A 87 -6.34 22.60 -26.84
N LEU A 88 -6.08 23.90 -26.92
CA LEU A 88 -5.29 24.52 -27.98
C LEU A 88 -4.13 25.34 -27.38
N PRO A 89 -2.97 25.41 -28.04
CA PRO A 89 -1.93 26.36 -27.67
C PRO A 89 -2.40 27.80 -27.97
N GLY A 90 -2.21 28.74 -27.03
CA GLY A 90 -2.50 30.16 -27.25
C GLY A 90 -1.24 30.95 -27.62
N ARG A 91 -1.40 32.07 -28.34
CA ARG A 91 -0.35 33.09 -28.52
C ARG A 91 -0.76 34.41 -27.85
N GLY A 92 0.13 34.96 -27.03
CA GLY A 92 -0.02 36.30 -26.43
C GLY A 92 1.35 36.90 -26.07
N PRO A 93 1.45 38.24 -25.89
CA PRO A 93 2.73 38.93 -25.76
C PRO A 93 3.58 38.57 -24.52
N ASP A 94 2.98 37.97 -23.48
CA ASP A 94 3.68 37.77 -22.18
C ASP A 94 3.66 36.33 -21.60
N SER A 95 3.16 35.28 -22.28
CA SER A 95 3.35 33.83 -21.93
C SER A 95 2.46 32.89 -22.79
N PRO A 96 2.84 31.61 -23.06
CA PRO A 96 2.05 30.63 -23.83
C PRO A 96 0.87 30.01 -23.04
N ALA A 97 -0.16 30.79 -22.70
CA ALA A 97 -1.37 30.24 -22.06
C ALA A 97 -2.11 29.24 -22.97
N ARG A 98 -2.54 28.09 -22.44
CA ARG A 98 -3.45 27.16 -23.15
C ARG A 98 -4.88 27.71 -23.19
N VAL A 99 -5.54 27.53 -24.33
CA VAL A 99 -6.94 27.91 -24.55
C VAL A 99 -7.77 26.65 -24.64
N GLU A 100 -8.75 26.53 -23.76
CA GLU A 100 -9.76 25.49 -23.86
C GLU A 100 -10.97 26.00 -24.62
N VAL A 101 -11.33 25.29 -25.69
CA VAL A 101 -12.57 25.47 -26.43
C VAL A 101 -13.57 24.44 -25.96
N THR A 102 -14.71 24.88 -25.47
CA THR A 102 -15.84 23.98 -25.22
C THR A 102 -17.04 24.46 -26.01
N SER A 103 -17.66 23.57 -26.79
CA SER A 103 -18.86 23.86 -27.55
C SER A 103 -19.98 22.89 -27.22
N TRP A 104 -21.17 23.42 -26.95
CA TRP A 104 -22.38 22.66 -26.65
C TRP A 104 -23.45 22.92 -27.71
N PRO A 105 -24.15 21.89 -28.22
CA PRO A 105 -25.25 22.08 -29.16
C PRO A 105 -26.46 22.70 -28.46
N LEU A 106 -27.11 23.65 -29.13
CA LEU A 106 -28.41 24.22 -28.76
C LEU A 106 -29.49 23.76 -29.75
N ASP A 107 -30.77 23.88 -29.39
CA ASP A 107 -31.86 23.60 -30.33
C ASP A 107 -31.80 24.48 -31.60
N ALA A 108 -32.47 24.04 -32.67
CA ALA A 108 -32.46 24.71 -34.00
C ALA A 108 -31.09 24.80 -34.70
N GLY A 109 -30.16 23.88 -34.41
CA GLY A 109 -28.90 23.76 -35.16
C GLY A 109 -27.80 24.74 -34.77
N SER A 110 -27.96 25.46 -33.65
CA SER A 110 -26.95 26.38 -33.13
C SER A 110 -26.04 25.71 -32.09
N ALA A 111 -24.97 26.37 -31.66
CA ALA A 111 -24.08 25.93 -30.59
C ALA A 111 -23.60 27.10 -29.75
N VAL A 112 -23.47 26.92 -28.43
CA VAL A 112 -22.70 27.84 -27.58
C VAL A 112 -21.23 27.43 -27.66
N VAL A 113 -20.35 28.38 -27.94
CA VAL A 113 -18.90 28.22 -27.93
C VAL A 113 -18.36 29.06 -26.79
N ARG A 114 -17.60 28.43 -25.90
CA ARG A 114 -16.89 29.08 -24.81
C ARG A 114 -15.40 28.89 -24.98
N LEU A 115 -14.66 29.96 -24.71
CA LEU A 115 -13.21 29.94 -24.68
C LEU A 115 -12.72 30.33 -23.29
N SER A 116 -11.93 29.44 -22.69
CA SER A 116 -11.35 29.64 -21.38
C SER A 116 -9.84 29.66 -21.52
N ARG A 117 -9.20 30.79 -21.15
CA ARG A 117 -7.75 30.78 -20.94
C ARG A 117 -7.47 30.06 -19.64
N LEU A 118 -6.69 28.99 -19.71
CA LEU A 118 -6.28 28.23 -18.55
C LEU A 118 -4.92 28.79 -18.07
N PRO A 119 -4.81 29.32 -16.84
CA PRO A 119 -3.52 29.69 -16.26
C PRO A 119 -2.61 28.46 -16.20
N GLU A 120 -1.34 28.57 -16.59
CA GLU A 120 -0.36 27.47 -16.46
C GLU A 120 -0.40 26.88 -15.05
N ALA A 121 -0.55 27.70 -14.01
CA ALA A 121 -0.68 27.23 -12.63
C ALA A 121 -1.86 26.27 -12.39
N ARG A 122 -3.03 26.42 -13.03
CA ARG A 122 -4.17 25.50 -12.82
C ARG A 122 -4.10 24.25 -13.68
N VAL A 123 -3.53 24.32 -14.89
CA VAL A 123 -3.27 23.13 -15.73
C VAL A 123 -2.10 22.34 -15.19
N ALA A 124 -1.02 23.02 -14.79
CA ALA A 124 0.11 22.44 -14.09
C ALA A 124 -0.31 21.91 -12.73
N HIS A 125 -1.19 22.57 -11.97
CA HIS A 125 -1.73 22.03 -10.72
C HIS A 125 -2.67 20.85 -10.94
N ALA A 126 -3.57 20.87 -11.93
CA ALA A 126 -4.43 19.72 -12.24
C ALA A 126 -3.63 18.54 -12.82
N ALA A 127 -2.57 18.81 -13.60
CA ALA A 127 -1.64 17.81 -14.11
C ALA A 127 -0.64 17.34 -13.04
N ALA A 128 -0.23 18.20 -12.10
CA ALA A 128 0.60 17.85 -10.95
C ALA A 128 -0.21 17.07 -9.92
N LEU A 129 -1.45 17.46 -9.67
CA LEU A 129 -2.39 16.70 -8.85
C LEU A 129 -2.69 15.37 -9.51
N ARG A 130 -2.93 15.31 -10.83
CA ARG A 130 -3.01 14.03 -11.56
C ARG A 130 -1.72 13.22 -11.46
N ARG A 131 -0.54 13.82 -11.61
CA ARG A 131 0.76 13.11 -11.45
C ARG A 131 1.03 12.63 -10.02
N SER A 132 0.47 13.30 -9.03
CA SER A 132 0.60 12.98 -7.60
C SER A 132 -0.46 11.98 -7.11
N THR A 133 -1.64 11.96 -7.75
CA THR A 133 -2.78 11.12 -7.33
C THR A 133 -3.05 9.95 -8.27
N HIS A 134 -2.44 9.91 -9.45
CA HIS A 134 -2.60 8.86 -10.45
C HIS A 134 -1.23 8.33 -10.87
N ASP A 135 -1.16 7.03 -11.13
CA ASP A 135 -0.01 6.36 -11.72
C ASP A 135 0.27 6.90 -13.13
N ALA A 136 1.52 7.34 -13.36
CA ALA A 136 1.92 8.02 -14.58
C ALA A 136 1.84 7.14 -15.84
N LEU A 137 2.00 5.82 -15.68
CA LEU A 137 1.98 4.86 -16.79
C LEU A 137 0.55 4.46 -17.18
N THR A 138 -0.24 4.02 -16.21
CA THR A 138 -1.58 3.45 -16.46
C THR A 138 -2.70 4.48 -16.41
N GLY A 139 -2.46 5.65 -15.80
CA GLY A 139 -3.47 6.68 -15.57
C GLY A 139 -4.52 6.30 -14.52
N LEU A 140 -4.34 5.19 -13.80
CA LEU A 140 -5.19 4.80 -12.68
C LEU A 140 -4.87 5.63 -11.44
N PRO A 141 -5.82 5.82 -10.50
CA PRO A 141 -5.53 6.24 -9.13
C PRO A 141 -4.29 5.54 -8.54
N GLY A 142 -3.35 6.33 -8.04
CA GLY A 142 -2.21 5.85 -7.25
C GLY A 142 -2.62 5.61 -5.80
N ARG A 143 -1.69 5.09 -4.99
CA ARG A 143 -1.92 4.71 -3.57
C ARG A 143 -2.71 5.75 -2.78
N PHE A 144 -2.25 7.00 -2.78
CA PHE A 144 -2.89 8.10 -2.03
C PHE A 144 -4.38 8.26 -2.37
N LEU A 145 -4.73 8.27 -3.67
CA LEU A 145 -6.12 8.46 -4.10
C LEU A 145 -6.99 7.22 -3.84
N VAL A 146 -6.38 6.03 -3.82
CA VAL A 146 -7.07 4.81 -3.41
C VAL A 146 -7.43 4.87 -1.92
N GLU A 147 -6.47 5.23 -1.06
CA GLU A 147 -6.66 5.35 0.39
C GLU A 147 -7.71 6.42 0.72
N GLU A 148 -7.66 7.58 0.07
CA GLU A 148 -8.67 8.63 0.23
C GLU A 148 -10.08 8.13 -0.14
N ARG A 149 -10.21 7.38 -1.24
CA ARG A 149 -11.49 6.84 -1.70
C ARG A 149 -12.00 5.70 -0.82
N LEU A 150 -11.11 4.87 -0.28
CA LEU A 150 -11.47 3.85 0.71
C LEU A 150 -11.97 4.49 2.00
N THR A 151 -11.29 5.52 2.49
CA THR A 151 -11.74 6.32 3.64
C THR A 151 -13.16 6.85 3.42
N GLN A 152 -13.41 7.45 2.26
CA GLN A 152 -14.74 7.97 1.90
C GLN A 152 -15.78 6.85 1.80
N ALA A 153 -15.43 5.71 1.22
CA ALA A 153 -16.30 4.54 1.10
C ALA A 153 -16.64 3.96 2.48
N SER A 154 -15.68 3.85 3.40
CA SER A 154 -15.89 3.38 4.77
C SER A 154 -16.83 4.30 5.55
N VAL A 155 -16.63 5.63 5.46
CA VAL A 155 -17.53 6.61 6.06
C VAL A 155 -18.96 6.53 5.49
N ALA A 156 -19.09 6.36 4.17
CA ALA A 156 -20.39 6.21 3.52
C ALA A 156 -21.08 4.89 3.88
N ALA A 157 -20.32 3.80 4.00
CA ALA A 157 -20.82 2.50 4.38
C ALA A 157 -21.33 2.51 5.83
N ARG A 158 -20.62 3.17 6.76
CA ARG A 158 -21.08 3.38 8.16
C ARG A 158 -22.45 4.03 8.22
N ARG A 159 -22.68 5.07 7.40
CA ARG A 159 -23.98 5.79 7.34
C ARG A 159 -25.12 4.95 6.81
N THR A 160 -24.83 4.03 5.89
CA THR A 160 -25.84 3.21 5.20
C THR A 160 -25.96 1.79 5.76
N ARG A 161 -25.17 1.43 6.78
CA ARG A 161 -25.02 0.06 7.30
C ARG A 161 -24.68 -0.97 6.20
N GLY A 162 -23.93 -0.54 5.18
CA GLY A 162 -23.34 -1.40 4.13
C GLY A 162 -22.10 -2.21 4.56
N ALA A 163 -21.14 -2.40 3.66
CA ALA A 163 -19.79 -2.89 3.95
C ALA A 163 -18.86 -2.38 2.84
N VAL A 164 -17.54 -2.45 3.05
CA VAL A 164 -16.53 -2.18 2.02
C VAL A 164 -15.74 -3.45 1.79
N ALA A 165 -15.38 -3.72 0.53
CA ALA A 165 -14.47 -4.81 0.19
C ALA A 165 -13.33 -4.31 -0.67
N VAL A 166 -12.16 -4.93 -0.51
CA VAL A 166 -10.92 -4.62 -1.21
C VAL A 166 -10.42 -5.87 -1.91
N LEU A 167 -10.00 -5.71 -3.16
CA LEU A 167 -9.27 -6.72 -3.91
C LEU A 167 -7.87 -6.20 -4.18
N VAL A 168 -6.84 -6.94 -3.77
CA VAL A 168 -5.46 -6.71 -4.21
C VAL A 168 -5.15 -7.71 -5.31
N ILE A 169 -4.57 -7.24 -6.41
CA ILE A 169 -4.34 -8.02 -7.63
C ILE A 169 -2.88 -7.85 -8.01
N ASP A 170 -2.21 -8.96 -8.26
CA ASP A 170 -0.81 -8.97 -8.65
C ASP A 170 -0.64 -9.84 -9.91
N LEU A 171 0.20 -9.42 -10.86
CA LEU A 171 0.49 -10.16 -12.08
C LEU A 171 1.57 -11.21 -11.81
N ASP A 172 1.22 -12.48 -12.03
CA ASP A 172 2.16 -13.58 -11.80
C ASP A 172 3.32 -13.53 -12.81
N ASP A 173 4.55 -13.70 -12.30
CA ASP A 173 5.81 -13.71 -13.05
C ASP A 173 6.04 -12.48 -13.96
N PHE A 174 5.53 -11.30 -13.60
CA PHE A 174 5.66 -10.10 -14.42
C PHE A 174 7.12 -9.70 -14.69
N THR A 175 8.02 -9.88 -13.71
CA THR A 175 9.47 -9.66 -13.88
C THR A 175 10.06 -10.49 -15.03
N ALA A 176 9.53 -11.69 -15.28
CA ALA A 176 9.99 -12.52 -16.40
C ALA A 176 9.56 -11.93 -17.75
N ILE A 177 8.38 -11.30 -17.83
CA ILE A 177 7.92 -10.58 -19.03
C ILE A 177 8.86 -9.40 -19.31
N ASP A 178 9.17 -8.63 -18.26
CA ASP A 178 10.04 -7.47 -18.33
C ASP A 178 11.46 -7.84 -18.80
N THR A 179 12.02 -8.89 -18.19
CA THR A 179 13.36 -9.41 -18.54
C THR A 179 13.41 -10.02 -19.95
N THR A 180 12.36 -10.72 -20.38
CA THR A 180 12.36 -11.49 -21.65
C THR A 180 11.95 -10.63 -22.85
N HIS A 181 11.13 -9.60 -22.64
CA HIS A 181 10.51 -8.83 -23.71
C HIS A 181 10.83 -7.34 -23.68
N GLY A 182 11.46 -6.84 -22.60
CA GLY A 182 11.88 -5.46 -22.42
C GLY A 182 10.78 -4.57 -21.84
N HIS A 183 11.21 -3.47 -21.24
CA HIS A 183 10.36 -2.57 -20.46
C HIS A 183 9.18 -1.99 -21.24
N ASP A 184 9.38 -1.60 -22.52
CA ASP A 184 8.30 -1.04 -23.35
C ASP A 184 7.13 -2.04 -23.54
N VAL A 185 7.45 -3.34 -23.65
CA VAL A 185 6.43 -4.40 -23.81
C VAL A 185 5.74 -4.67 -22.48
N ALA A 186 6.47 -4.66 -21.38
CA ALA A 186 5.92 -4.77 -20.03
C ALA A 186 4.96 -3.61 -19.72
N ASP A 187 5.32 -2.39 -20.11
CA ASP A 187 4.48 -1.19 -19.97
C ASP A 187 3.17 -1.30 -20.77
N GLU A 188 3.24 -1.75 -22.02
CA GLU A 188 2.04 -2.01 -22.84
C GLU A 188 1.11 -3.06 -22.21
N VAL A 189 1.68 -4.08 -21.55
CA VAL A 189 0.92 -5.09 -20.80
C VAL A 189 0.24 -4.46 -19.58
N LEU A 190 0.95 -3.65 -18.78
CA LEU A 190 0.38 -2.97 -17.60
C LEU A 190 -0.76 -2.02 -17.98
N ILE A 191 -0.60 -1.24 -19.05
CA ILE A 191 -1.66 -0.39 -19.61
C ILE A 191 -2.86 -1.24 -20.07
N GLY A 192 -2.57 -2.39 -20.71
CA GLY A 192 -3.59 -3.35 -21.13
C GLY A 192 -4.40 -3.89 -19.95
N VAL A 193 -3.72 -4.28 -18.86
CA VAL A 193 -4.32 -4.80 -17.63
C VAL A 193 -5.21 -3.73 -16.99
N ALA A 194 -4.71 -2.52 -16.81
CA ALA A 194 -5.47 -1.39 -16.27
C ALA A 194 -6.80 -1.19 -17.00
N ARG A 195 -6.77 -1.18 -18.34
CA ARG A 195 -7.97 -1.04 -19.18
C ARG A 195 -8.96 -2.20 -19.06
N ARG A 196 -8.49 -3.42 -18.75
CA ARG A 196 -9.36 -4.59 -18.52
C ARG A 196 -9.98 -4.54 -17.14
N LEU A 197 -9.20 -4.19 -16.11
CA LEU A 197 -9.69 -4.02 -14.74
C LEU A 197 -10.79 -2.96 -14.66
N GLN A 198 -10.60 -1.81 -15.31
CA GLN A 198 -11.62 -0.75 -15.39
C GLN A 198 -12.94 -1.21 -16.02
N ARG A 199 -12.90 -2.17 -16.96
CA ARG A 199 -14.10 -2.76 -17.58
C ARG A 199 -14.75 -3.84 -16.72
N CYS A 200 -14.03 -4.36 -15.72
CA CYS A 200 -14.54 -5.37 -14.82
C CYS A 200 -15.31 -4.78 -13.64
N VAL A 201 -15.32 -3.46 -13.46
CA VAL A 201 -15.94 -2.80 -12.29
C VAL A 201 -17.01 -1.79 -12.71
N ARG A 202 -17.81 -1.32 -11.75
CA ARG A 202 -18.82 -0.26 -11.98
C ARG A 202 -18.19 1.13 -11.77
N PRO A 203 -18.83 2.22 -12.24
CA PRO A 203 -18.32 3.58 -12.02
C PRO A 203 -18.19 4.00 -10.55
N SER A 204 -18.92 3.34 -9.64
CA SER A 204 -18.86 3.56 -8.20
C SER A 204 -17.66 2.89 -7.52
N ASP A 205 -17.06 1.89 -8.18
CA ASP A 205 -15.89 1.18 -7.68
C ASP A 205 -14.63 1.94 -8.09
N THR A 206 -13.55 1.75 -7.33
CA THR A 206 -12.25 2.37 -7.65
C THR A 206 -11.26 1.31 -8.04
N VAL A 207 -10.64 1.47 -9.21
CA VAL A 207 -9.45 0.70 -9.62
C VAL A 207 -8.24 1.60 -9.45
N GLY A 208 -7.20 1.11 -8.79
CA GLY A 208 -5.93 1.81 -8.64
C GLY A 208 -4.74 0.91 -8.93
N ARG A 209 -3.55 1.52 -9.03
CA ARG A 209 -2.26 0.83 -9.09
C ARG A 209 -1.42 1.27 -7.89
N LEU A 210 -0.95 0.30 -7.11
CA LEU A 210 -0.25 0.56 -5.84
C LEU A 210 1.25 0.72 -6.06
N VAL A 211 1.87 -0.28 -6.67
CA VAL A 211 3.30 -0.29 -6.99
C VAL A 211 3.54 -1.31 -8.11
N ALA A 212 4.56 -1.10 -8.94
CA ALA A 212 5.03 -2.08 -9.93
C ALA A 212 3.88 -2.82 -10.67
N ASP A 213 3.71 -4.12 -10.47
CA ASP A 213 2.72 -5.01 -11.08
C ASP A 213 1.47 -5.22 -10.21
N GLN A 214 1.24 -4.37 -9.21
CA GLN A 214 0.13 -4.52 -8.27
C GLN A 214 -0.97 -3.48 -8.44
N PHE A 215 -2.18 -3.99 -8.48
CA PHE A 215 -3.42 -3.26 -8.65
C PHE A 215 -4.34 -3.50 -7.47
N VAL A 216 -5.27 -2.57 -7.28
CA VAL A 216 -6.25 -2.64 -6.20
C VAL A 216 -7.63 -2.26 -6.73
N ILE A 217 -8.66 -2.94 -6.24
CA ILE A 217 -10.05 -2.58 -6.50
C ILE A 217 -10.75 -2.38 -5.16
N ALA A 218 -11.25 -1.17 -4.93
CA ALA A 218 -12.12 -0.86 -3.81
C ALA A 218 -13.58 -0.92 -4.26
N VAL A 219 -14.39 -1.72 -3.56
CA VAL A 219 -15.78 -1.99 -3.85
C VAL A 219 -16.65 -1.36 -2.77
N ALA A 220 -17.46 -0.38 -3.17
CA ALA A 220 -18.37 0.34 -2.28
C ALA A 220 -19.82 -0.01 -2.62
N GLY A 221 -20.58 -0.55 -1.66
CA GLY A 221 -22.01 -0.86 -1.82
C GLY A 221 -22.45 -2.14 -1.12
N TYR A 222 -23.75 -2.43 -1.11
CA TYR A 222 -24.30 -3.61 -0.43
C TYR A 222 -24.81 -4.67 -1.43
N PRO A 223 -24.45 -5.96 -1.28
CA PRO A 223 -23.42 -6.52 -0.40
C PRO A 223 -22.01 -6.53 -1.05
N ALA A 224 -21.05 -5.81 -0.46
CA ALA A 224 -19.70 -5.61 -1.01
C ALA A 224 -18.90 -6.90 -1.20
N GLY A 225 -18.99 -7.86 -0.27
CA GLY A 225 -18.24 -9.12 -0.35
C GLY A 225 -18.64 -9.98 -1.56
N LEU A 226 -19.94 -10.13 -1.82
CA LEU A 226 -20.41 -10.87 -3.01
C LEU A 226 -20.01 -10.15 -4.31
N ALA A 227 -20.12 -8.82 -4.33
CA ALA A 227 -19.70 -8.02 -5.48
C ALA A 227 -18.18 -8.16 -5.74
N ALA A 228 -17.37 -8.21 -4.69
CA ALA A 228 -15.93 -8.44 -4.80
C ALA A 228 -15.61 -9.83 -5.39
N GLU A 229 -16.30 -10.88 -4.97
CA GLU A 229 -16.12 -12.23 -5.55
C GLU A 229 -16.50 -12.28 -7.04
N GLU A 230 -17.61 -11.62 -7.42
CA GLU A 230 -18.01 -11.50 -8.82
C GLU A 230 -17.00 -10.70 -9.65
N ILE A 231 -16.46 -9.61 -9.09
CA ILE A 231 -15.41 -8.81 -9.74
C ILE A 231 -14.17 -9.68 -9.93
N ALA A 232 -13.69 -10.40 -8.90
CA ALA A 232 -12.54 -11.27 -9.02
C ALA A 232 -12.71 -12.32 -10.13
N THR A 233 -13.87 -12.96 -10.19
CA THR A 233 -14.20 -13.92 -11.25
C THR A 233 -14.16 -13.27 -12.64
N ARG A 234 -14.69 -12.06 -12.80
CA ARG A 234 -14.61 -11.30 -14.06
C ARG A 234 -13.18 -10.93 -14.42
N VAL A 235 -12.39 -10.51 -13.43
CA VAL A 235 -10.98 -10.15 -13.61
C VAL A 235 -10.19 -11.36 -14.10
N THR A 236 -10.27 -12.50 -13.41
CA THR A 236 -9.57 -13.72 -13.82
C THR A 236 -9.90 -14.10 -15.27
N ARG A 237 -11.19 -14.13 -15.63
CA ARG A 237 -11.61 -14.40 -17.02
C ARG A 237 -11.11 -13.36 -18.01
N ALA A 238 -11.11 -12.08 -17.65
CA ALA A 238 -10.60 -11.03 -18.50
C ALA A 238 -9.09 -11.15 -18.74
N MET A 239 -8.34 -11.80 -17.84
CA MET A 239 -6.90 -12.02 -18.00
C MET A 239 -6.56 -13.26 -18.84
N GLU A 240 -7.50 -14.19 -19.06
CA GLU A 240 -7.31 -15.37 -19.93
C GLU A 240 -7.00 -14.98 -21.39
N ASP A 241 -7.56 -13.87 -21.88
CA ASP A 241 -7.27 -13.36 -23.21
C ASP A 241 -5.83 -12.81 -23.29
N PRO A 242 -4.97 -13.23 -24.22
CA PRO A 242 -3.62 -12.71 -24.30
C PRO A 242 -3.59 -11.22 -24.69
N PHE A 243 -2.66 -10.47 -24.09
CA PHE A 243 -2.36 -9.09 -24.40
C PHE A 243 -1.58 -8.98 -25.70
N ARG A 244 -1.90 -7.97 -26.51
CA ARG A 244 -1.14 -7.62 -27.71
C ARG A 244 -0.16 -6.53 -27.33
N ALA A 245 1.12 -6.88 -27.20
CA ALA A 245 2.18 -5.95 -26.85
C ALA A 245 3.44 -6.25 -27.68
N GLY A 246 4.11 -5.21 -28.20
CA GLY A 246 5.29 -5.34 -29.06
C GLY A 246 5.06 -6.22 -30.31
N GLY A 247 3.83 -6.26 -30.83
CA GLY A 247 3.43 -7.13 -31.96
C GLY A 247 3.28 -8.63 -31.62
N ARG A 248 3.37 -9.02 -30.34
CA ARG A 248 3.28 -10.40 -29.86
C ARG A 248 1.99 -10.62 -29.05
N ARG A 249 1.70 -11.89 -28.72
CA ARG A 249 0.60 -12.29 -27.82
C ARG A 249 1.17 -12.79 -26.51
N ILE A 250 0.99 -12.04 -25.43
CA ILE A 250 1.53 -12.33 -24.10
C ILE A 250 0.38 -12.77 -23.19
N ARG A 251 0.52 -13.92 -22.53
CA ARG A 251 -0.45 -14.36 -21.52
C ARG A 251 0.05 -13.93 -20.15
N VAL A 252 -0.86 -13.47 -19.32
CA VAL A 252 -0.57 -13.06 -17.94
C VAL A 252 -1.61 -13.68 -17.03
N ALA A 253 -1.16 -14.38 -16.01
CA ALA A 253 -2.01 -14.83 -14.92
C ALA A 253 -2.02 -13.77 -13.81
N VAL A 254 -3.07 -13.78 -12.99
CA VAL A 254 -3.16 -12.86 -11.85
C VAL A 254 -3.53 -13.62 -10.59
N SER A 255 -2.89 -13.23 -9.50
CA SER A 255 -3.24 -13.64 -8.15
C SER A 255 -4.06 -12.54 -7.47
N ILE A 256 -5.19 -12.90 -6.87
CA ILE A 256 -6.16 -11.96 -6.31
C ILE A 256 -6.39 -12.29 -4.83
N GLY A 257 -6.24 -11.30 -3.97
CA GLY A 257 -6.63 -11.37 -2.56
C GLY A 257 -7.85 -10.52 -2.32
N ILE A 258 -8.86 -11.06 -1.63
CA ILE A 258 -10.08 -10.34 -1.28
C ILE A 258 -10.17 -10.20 0.24
N HIS A 259 -10.42 -8.99 0.70
CA HIS A 259 -10.85 -8.72 2.06
C HIS A 259 -12.18 -7.97 2.06
N THR A 260 -13.08 -8.33 2.97
CA THR A 260 -14.32 -7.59 3.20
C THR A 260 -14.31 -7.17 4.65
N ALA A 261 -14.52 -5.86 4.87
CA ALA A 261 -14.50 -5.27 6.20
C ALA A 261 -15.40 -6.06 7.14
N THR A 262 -14.84 -6.54 8.25
CA THR A 262 -15.56 -7.32 9.27
C THR A 262 -16.16 -6.43 10.35
N SER A 263 -15.60 -5.23 10.51
CA SER A 263 -16.08 -4.18 11.38
C SER A 263 -16.13 -2.83 10.66
N TRP A 264 -16.82 -1.88 11.29
CA TRP A 264 -16.88 -0.51 10.81
C TRP A 264 -15.62 0.28 11.10
N ASP A 265 -14.87 -0.17 12.10
CA ASP A 265 -13.73 0.53 12.69
C ASP A 265 -12.40 0.16 12.03
N GLU A 266 -12.42 -0.77 11.08
CA GLU A 266 -11.26 -1.09 10.24
C GLU A 266 -10.86 0.10 9.38
N GLU A 267 -9.60 0.49 9.52
CA GLU A 267 -9.01 1.59 8.73
C GLU A 267 -8.65 1.11 7.31
N PRO A 268 -8.63 2.01 6.31
CA PRO A 268 -8.29 1.66 4.93
C PRO A 268 -7.00 0.86 4.77
N GLU A 269 -5.97 1.17 5.56
CA GLU A 269 -4.68 0.49 5.56
C GLU A 269 -4.83 -0.97 6.00
N GLU A 270 -5.65 -1.24 7.01
CA GLU A 270 -5.93 -2.59 7.52
C GLU A 270 -6.69 -3.41 6.47
N LEU A 271 -7.67 -2.79 5.78
CA LEU A 271 -8.43 -3.44 4.70
C LEU A 271 -7.52 -3.85 3.54
N VAL A 272 -6.59 -2.96 3.15
CA VAL A 272 -5.64 -3.23 2.07
C VAL A 272 -4.62 -4.28 2.51
N ALA A 273 -4.09 -4.19 3.73
CA ALA A 273 -3.13 -5.16 4.27
C ALA A 273 -3.72 -6.58 4.31
N ALA A 274 -4.93 -6.75 4.84
CA ALA A 274 -5.59 -8.06 4.90
C ALA A 274 -5.89 -8.64 3.50
N ALA A 275 -6.24 -7.79 2.52
CA ALA A 275 -6.39 -8.22 1.12
C ALA A 275 -5.04 -8.58 0.49
N TYR A 276 -3.97 -7.88 0.85
CA TYR A 276 -2.62 -8.15 0.40
C TYR A 276 -2.12 -9.50 0.90
N ASP A 277 -2.34 -9.81 2.18
CA ASP A 277 -2.00 -11.12 2.76
C ASP A 277 -2.77 -12.25 2.06
N ALA A 278 -4.06 -12.02 1.75
CA ALA A 278 -4.83 -12.97 0.95
C ALA A 278 -4.23 -13.17 -0.45
N MET A 279 -3.78 -12.10 -1.12
CA MET A 279 -3.16 -12.17 -2.44
C MET A 279 -1.83 -12.93 -2.37
N ALA A 280 -1.02 -12.68 -1.33
CA ALA A 280 0.22 -13.39 -1.10
C ALA A 280 -0.02 -14.91 -0.93
N ARG A 281 -1.09 -15.31 -0.23
CA ARG A 281 -1.52 -16.72 -0.16
C ARG A 281 -1.89 -17.30 -1.53
N ALA A 282 -2.62 -16.54 -2.35
CA ALA A 282 -2.96 -16.96 -3.71
C ALA A 282 -1.70 -17.18 -4.56
N LYS A 283 -0.71 -16.28 -4.46
CA LYS A 283 0.58 -16.39 -5.13
C LYS A 283 1.36 -17.63 -4.69
N ALA A 284 1.52 -17.79 -3.38
CA ALA A 284 2.25 -18.92 -2.81
C ALA A 284 1.67 -20.26 -3.28
N ALA A 285 0.39 -20.30 -3.69
CA ALA A 285 -0.30 -21.55 -4.00
C ALA A 285 -0.01 -22.05 -5.41
N GLY A 286 0.85 -21.33 -6.14
CA GLY A 286 1.14 -21.53 -7.56
C GLY A 286 0.43 -20.51 -8.45
N GLY A 287 0.04 -19.36 -7.90
CA GLY A 287 -0.54 -18.24 -8.64
C GLY A 287 -1.87 -18.52 -9.33
N GLY A 288 -2.33 -17.56 -10.13
CA GLY A 288 -3.46 -17.68 -11.06
C GLY A 288 -4.82 -17.87 -10.41
N ARG A 289 -4.99 -17.46 -9.16
CA ARG A 289 -6.19 -17.75 -8.36
C ARG A 289 -6.59 -16.63 -7.42
N THR A 290 -7.75 -16.81 -6.81
CA THR A 290 -8.29 -15.90 -5.81
C THR A 290 -8.26 -16.52 -4.43
N ALA A 291 -7.83 -15.78 -3.41
CA ALA A 291 -7.92 -16.17 -2.00
C ALA A 291 -8.59 -15.06 -1.19
N ARG A 292 -9.12 -15.41 -0.01
CA ARG A 292 -9.88 -14.51 0.86
C ARG A 292 -9.19 -14.38 2.21
N SER A 293 -9.26 -13.21 2.82
CA SER A 293 -8.98 -13.04 4.25
C SER A 293 -10.07 -13.75 5.07
N GLY A 294 -9.70 -14.52 6.09
CA GLY A 294 -10.68 -15.14 7.00
C GLY A 294 -11.38 -16.41 6.51
N ARG A 295 -11.01 -16.98 5.34
CA ARG A 295 -11.41 -18.34 4.94
C ARG A 295 -10.43 -18.94 3.94
N GLY A 296 -9.61 -19.89 4.40
CA GLY A 296 -9.04 -20.97 3.59
C GLY A 296 -7.61 -20.79 3.02
N ALA A 297 -6.73 -21.66 3.52
CA ALA A 297 -5.53 -22.28 2.91
C ALA A 297 -4.33 -21.41 2.49
N LEU A 298 -3.23 -21.52 3.25
CA LEU A 298 -1.86 -21.32 2.74
C LEU A 298 -1.39 -22.59 2.00
N PRO A 299 -0.49 -22.44 1.03
CA PRO A 299 0.21 -23.54 0.38
C PRO A 299 1.62 -23.71 0.93
N ALA A 300 2.11 -24.94 0.81
CA ALA A 300 3.39 -25.38 1.30
C ALA A 300 4.59 -24.81 0.50
N GLY A 301 5.63 -24.41 1.25
CA GLY A 301 7.02 -24.69 0.87
C GLY A 301 7.92 -23.49 0.58
N ALA A 302 8.63 -23.01 1.61
CA ALA A 302 10.00 -22.54 1.49
C ALA A 302 10.82 -23.24 2.58
N GLY A 303 11.87 -23.95 2.17
CA GLY A 303 12.64 -24.85 3.02
C GLY A 303 13.38 -24.15 4.15
N GLY A 304 12.83 -24.27 5.36
CA GLY A 304 13.58 -24.37 6.60
C GLY A 304 13.27 -25.76 7.20
N GLU A 305 14.23 -26.38 7.88
CA GLU A 305 13.95 -27.60 8.64
C GLU A 305 12.77 -27.34 9.60
N PRO A 306 11.76 -28.22 9.66
CA PRO A 306 10.60 -28.00 10.51
C PRO A 306 11.04 -28.04 11.98
N VAL A 307 10.92 -26.91 12.66
CA VAL A 307 10.96 -26.85 14.12
C VAL A 307 9.57 -27.27 14.60
N GLU A 308 9.50 -28.43 15.25
CA GLU A 308 8.26 -29.10 15.68
C GLU A 308 7.49 -28.23 16.71
N VAL A 309 6.45 -27.52 16.27
CA VAL A 309 5.54 -26.78 17.15
C VAL A 309 4.52 -27.77 17.73
N VAL A 310 4.80 -28.28 18.93
CA VAL A 310 3.92 -29.25 19.61
C VAL A 310 2.79 -28.53 20.36
N LEU A 311 1.61 -28.42 19.73
CA LEU A 311 0.39 -28.00 20.43
C LEU A 311 -0.13 -29.15 21.31
N GLY A 312 -0.10 -28.96 22.63
CA GLY A 312 -0.74 -29.87 23.60
C GLY A 312 0.20 -30.60 24.59
N ALA A 313 1.49 -30.27 24.62
CA ALA A 313 2.36 -30.74 25.70
C ALA A 313 2.15 -29.89 26.96
N GLY A 314 1.17 -30.25 27.80
CA GLY A 314 1.21 -29.92 29.24
C GLY A 314 0.17 -28.96 29.81
N TYR A 315 -0.97 -28.68 29.15
CA TYR A 315 -2.06 -27.92 29.78
C TYR A 315 -3.31 -28.80 29.98
N PRO A 316 -3.74 -29.07 31.22
CA PRO A 316 -5.07 -29.61 31.44
C PRO A 316 -6.09 -28.53 31.07
N ALA A 317 -6.95 -28.81 30.09
CA ALA A 317 -8.07 -27.94 29.79
C ALA A 317 -9.01 -27.91 31.01
N GLU A 318 -9.11 -26.77 31.69
CA GLU A 318 -10.12 -26.58 32.73
C GLU A 318 -11.52 -26.50 32.12
N GLU A 319 -12.54 -26.92 32.87
CA GLU A 319 -13.95 -26.79 32.47
C GLU A 319 -14.30 -25.30 32.27
N GLY A 320 -14.34 -24.84 31.01
CA GLY A 320 -14.63 -23.45 30.66
C GLY A 320 -13.75 -22.86 29.56
N ASP A 321 -12.76 -23.58 29.05
CA ASP A 321 -11.89 -23.09 27.95
C ASP A 321 -12.68 -22.89 26.65
N GLU A 322 -12.76 -21.64 26.18
CA GLU A 322 -13.36 -21.26 24.89
C GLU A 322 -12.36 -21.39 23.72
N GLY A 323 -11.07 -21.63 23.99
CA GLY A 323 -10.00 -21.73 23.00
C GLY A 323 -10.00 -23.02 22.15
N TYR A 324 -8.92 -23.22 21.41
CA TYR A 324 -8.72 -24.37 20.51
C TYR A 324 -8.94 -25.71 21.23
N ALA A 325 -8.32 -25.92 22.40
CA ALA A 325 -8.42 -27.15 23.17
C ALA A 325 -9.87 -27.46 23.62
N GLY A 326 -10.59 -26.45 24.13
CA GLY A 326 -12.00 -26.60 24.48
C GLY A 326 -12.90 -26.95 23.30
N SER A 327 -12.63 -26.40 22.11
CA SER A 327 -13.38 -26.72 20.89
C SER A 327 -13.13 -28.15 20.40
N VAL A 328 -11.89 -28.64 20.47
CA VAL A 328 -11.55 -30.04 20.16
C VAL A 328 -12.29 -31.00 21.10
N LEU A 329 -12.30 -30.74 22.41
CA LEU A 329 -12.98 -31.58 23.39
C LEU A 329 -14.51 -31.62 23.16
N ARG A 330 -15.12 -30.50 22.76
CA ARG A 330 -16.55 -30.46 22.39
C ARG A 330 -16.87 -31.35 21.18
N LEU A 331 -16.00 -31.35 20.17
CA LEU A 331 -16.14 -32.20 18.98
C LEU A 331 -15.94 -33.68 19.30
N LEU A 332 -14.97 -34.01 20.15
CA LEU A 332 -14.77 -35.39 20.63
C LEU A 332 -15.99 -35.90 21.41
N ARG A 333 -16.54 -35.05 22.29
CA ARG A 333 -17.79 -35.37 23.01
C ARG A 333 -18.96 -35.56 22.06
N LEU A 334 -19.10 -34.72 21.04
CA LEU A 334 -20.14 -34.85 20.01
C LEU A 334 -20.02 -36.18 19.27
N LEU A 335 -18.82 -36.54 18.80
CA LEU A 335 -18.56 -37.81 18.14
C LEU A 335 -18.97 -38.98 19.04
N ARG A 336 -18.46 -38.99 20.29
CA ARG A 336 -18.72 -40.06 21.25
C ARG A 336 -20.22 -40.27 21.49
N LEU A 337 -20.96 -39.19 21.69
CA LEU A 337 -22.41 -39.24 21.93
C LEU A 337 -23.18 -39.67 20.67
N GLN A 338 -22.75 -39.24 19.49
CA GLN A 338 -23.39 -39.58 18.22
C GLN A 338 -23.25 -41.07 17.89
N VAL A 339 -22.03 -41.62 18.07
CA VAL A 339 -21.73 -43.03 17.73
C VAL A 339 -21.99 -44.00 18.88
N GLY A 340 -22.46 -43.50 20.03
CA GLY A 340 -22.81 -44.32 21.20
C GLY A 340 -21.62 -45.04 21.86
N MET A 341 -20.42 -44.47 21.77
CA MET A 341 -19.18 -45.08 22.29
C MET A 341 -18.76 -44.51 23.66
N ASP A 342 -17.80 -45.18 24.32
CA ASP A 342 -17.38 -44.86 25.68
C ASP A 342 -16.25 -43.83 25.74
N VAL A 343 -15.39 -43.80 24.73
CA VAL A 343 -14.22 -42.92 24.67
C VAL A 343 -14.00 -42.43 23.23
N ALA A 344 -13.63 -41.17 23.06
CA ALA A 344 -13.15 -40.62 21.79
C ALA A 344 -11.87 -39.80 22.02
N TRP A 345 -10.93 -39.85 21.08
CA TRP A 345 -9.68 -39.10 21.17
C TRP A 345 -9.14 -38.66 19.80
N THR A 346 -8.28 -37.65 19.84
CA THR A 346 -7.32 -37.40 18.77
C THR A 346 -5.93 -37.85 19.21
N SER A 347 -5.15 -38.31 18.24
CA SER A 347 -3.75 -38.69 18.45
C SER A 347 -2.88 -38.16 17.32
N GLU A 348 -1.59 -38.06 17.57
CA GLU A 348 -0.56 -37.68 16.61
C GLU A 348 0.50 -38.77 16.51
N PHE A 349 1.08 -38.94 15.33
CA PHE A 349 2.19 -39.87 15.12
C PHE A 349 3.52 -39.15 15.35
N VAL A 350 4.24 -39.55 16.39
CA VAL A 350 5.56 -39.02 16.73
C VAL A 350 6.56 -40.17 16.63
N GLY A 351 7.36 -40.17 15.56
CA GLY A 351 8.28 -41.27 15.25
C GLY A 351 7.54 -42.60 15.06
N SER A 352 7.76 -43.58 15.94
CA SER A 352 7.12 -44.90 15.89
C SER A 352 5.95 -45.07 16.89
N GLU A 353 5.49 -43.97 17.50
CA GLU A 353 4.44 -43.99 18.51
C GLU A 353 3.23 -43.13 18.10
N GLN A 354 2.06 -43.56 18.53
CA GLN A 354 0.82 -42.80 18.52
C GLN A 354 0.66 -42.12 19.88
N VAL A 355 0.82 -40.80 19.92
CA VAL A 355 0.69 -39.98 21.14
C VAL A 355 -0.72 -39.42 21.23
N PHE A 356 -1.41 -39.68 22.33
CA PHE A 356 -2.76 -39.15 22.56
C PHE A 356 -2.71 -37.66 22.86
N ARG A 357 -3.47 -36.83 22.13
CA ARG A 357 -3.47 -35.37 22.31
C ARG A 357 -4.68 -34.88 23.11
N PHE A 358 -5.88 -35.27 22.69
CA PHE A 358 -7.12 -34.87 23.36
C PHE A 358 -8.00 -36.11 23.56
N VAL A 359 -8.63 -36.25 24.72
CA VAL A 359 -9.44 -37.42 25.09
C VAL A 359 -10.72 -36.96 25.79
N ASP A 360 -11.90 -37.35 25.27
CA ASP A 360 -13.19 -37.26 25.97
C ASP A 360 -13.67 -38.68 26.30
N ALA A 361 -14.03 -38.91 27.56
CA ALA A 361 -14.42 -40.24 28.04
C ALA A 361 -15.70 -40.16 28.89
N ALA A 362 -16.54 -41.18 28.76
CA ALA A 362 -17.68 -41.38 29.65
C ALA A 362 -17.20 -41.66 31.08
N ARG A 363 -18.04 -41.32 32.07
CA ARG A 363 -17.68 -41.46 33.48
C ARG A 363 -17.43 -42.93 33.83
N GLY A 364 -16.22 -43.24 34.27
CA GLY A 364 -15.81 -44.60 34.65
C GLY A 364 -15.36 -45.48 33.48
N ALA A 365 -15.31 -44.95 32.25
CA ALA A 365 -14.69 -45.63 31.12
C ALA A 365 -13.16 -45.69 31.30
N LEU A 366 -12.55 -46.76 30.78
CA LEU A 366 -11.10 -46.90 30.72
C LEU A 366 -10.59 -46.14 29.49
N ALA A 367 -9.86 -45.04 29.69
CA ALA A 367 -9.39 -44.16 28.64
C ALA A 367 -7.88 -43.90 28.74
N PRO A 368 -7.18 -43.67 27.62
CA PRO A 368 -5.79 -43.24 27.64
C PRO A 368 -5.64 -41.84 28.26
N THR A 369 -4.46 -41.56 28.82
CA THR A 369 -4.16 -40.24 29.38
C THR A 369 -3.54 -39.34 28.29
N PRO A 370 -4.01 -38.10 28.08
CA PRO A 370 -3.37 -37.16 27.17
C PRO A 370 -1.86 -37.03 27.43
N GLY A 371 -1.07 -36.97 26.36
CA GLY A 371 0.40 -36.95 26.39
C GLY A 371 1.07 -38.31 26.49
N THR A 372 0.33 -39.41 26.71
CA THR A 372 0.90 -40.76 26.68
C THR A 372 0.98 -41.31 25.25
N GLY A 373 1.96 -42.17 24.99
CA GLY A 373 2.18 -42.81 23.68
C GLY A 373 1.91 -44.31 23.69
N LEU A 374 1.45 -44.85 22.56
CA LEU A 374 1.43 -46.29 22.28
C LEU A 374 2.27 -46.60 21.05
N PRO A 375 3.03 -47.72 21.03
CA PRO A 375 3.71 -48.16 19.82
C PRO A 375 2.72 -48.34 18.67
N LEU A 376 3.05 -47.80 17.49
CA LEU A 376 2.25 -48.01 16.27
C LEU A 376 2.21 -49.50 15.90
N ALA A 377 3.28 -50.23 16.21
CA ALA A 377 3.35 -51.68 16.11
C ALA A 377 2.39 -52.34 17.12
N GLY A 378 1.17 -52.65 16.67
CA GLY A 378 0.12 -53.25 17.50
C GLY A 378 -1.09 -52.35 17.78
N ALA A 379 -1.14 -51.16 17.17
CA ALA A 379 -2.29 -50.27 17.24
C ALA A 379 -3.26 -50.47 16.07
N TYR A 380 -4.55 -50.14 16.28
CA TYR A 380 -5.57 -50.22 15.23
C TYR A 380 -5.25 -49.28 14.05
N CYS A 381 -4.66 -48.12 14.34
CA CYS A 381 -4.42 -47.05 13.36
C CYS A 381 -3.57 -47.52 12.18
N THR A 382 -2.48 -48.25 12.41
CA THR A 382 -1.60 -48.74 11.33
C THR A 382 -2.33 -49.70 10.41
N SER A 383 -3.15 -50.61 10.95
CA SER A 383 -3.92 -51.56 10.17
C SER A 383 -5.04 -50.89 9.37
N VAL A 384 -5.66 -49.84 9.91
CA VAL A 384 -6.65 -49.02 9.19
C VAL A 384 -6.00 -48.25 8.04
N LEU A 385 -4.89 -47.57 8.29
CA LEU A 385 -4.19 -46.76 7.28
C LEU A 385 -3.64 -47.59 6.12
N ASN A 386 -3.15 -48.79 6.42
CA ASN A 386 -2.65 -49.72 5.40
C ASN A 386 -3.78 -50.49 4.68
N GLY A 387 -5.05 -50.23 5.04
CA GLY A 387 -6.22 -50.89 4.46
C GLY A 387 -6.35 -52.37 4.80
N THR A 388 -5.60 -52.88 5.80
CA THR A 388 -5.68 -54.28 6.22
C THR A 388 -6.85 -54.55 7.16
N MET A 389 -7.44 -53.49 7.71
CA MET A 389 -8.58 -53.52 8.64
C MET A 389 -9.54 -52.36 8.34
N PRO A 390 -10.87 -52.53 8.48
CA PRO A 390 -11.80 -51.44 8.23
C PRO A 390 -11.72 -50.33 9.29
N ALA A 391 -12.03 -49.11 8.87
CA ALA A 391 -12.11 -47.93 9.75
C ALA A 391 -13.25 -47.99 10.78
N LEU A 392 -14.18 -48.94 10.63
CA LEU A 392 -15.31 -49.16 11.52
C LEU A 392 -15.45 -50.67 11.77
N ILE A 393 -15.45 -51.07 13.04
CA ILE A 393 -15.50 -52.46 13.50
C ILE A 393 -16.57 -52.56 14.59
N PRO A 394 -17.77 -53.08 14.26
CA PRO A 394 -18.87 -53.21 15.22
C PRO A 394 -18.58 -54.17 16.37
N ASP A 395 -17.79 -55.22 16.10
CA ASP A 395 -17.33 -56.19 17.09
C ASP A 395 -15.84 -56.48 16.88
N ALA A 396 -15.01 -55.87 17.73
CA ALA A 396 -13.56 -55.99 17.69
C ALA A 396 -13.04 -57.41 17.93
N ARG A 397 -13.84 -58.27 18.59
CA ARG A 397 -13.47 -59.67 18.86
C ARG A 397 -13.86 -60.61 17.73
N ALA A 398 -14.81 -60.20 16.90
CA ALA A 398 -15.18 -60.91 15.68
C ALA A 398 -14.24 -60.59 14.50
N ASP A 399 -13.52 -59.47 14.56
CA ASP A 399 -12.51 -59.11 13.56
C ASP A 399 -11.21 -59.93 13.76
N PRO A 400 -10.76 -60.71 12.76
CA PRO A 400 -9.59 -61.58 12.90
C PRO A 400 -8.27 -60.86 13.22
N GLN A 401 -8.13 -59.58 12.83
CA GLN A 401 -6.93 -58.79 13.11
C GLN A 401 -7.08 -58.03 14.44
N GLY A 402 -8.24 -57.39 14.65
CA GLY A 402 -8.55 -56.64 15.87
C GLY A 402 -8.47 -57.51 17.13
N ALA A 403 -8.92 -58.76 17.07
CA ALA A 403 -8.87 -59.69 18.20
C ALA A 403 -7.44 -60.05 18.67
N LEU A 404 -6.42 -59.83 17.83
CA LEU A 404 -5.02 -60.17 18.10
C LEU A 404 -4.18 -58.97 18.53
N LEU A 405 -4.72 -57.75 18.49
CA LEU A 405 -3.99 -56.56 18.90
C LEU A 405 -3.93 -56.44 20.44
N PRO A 406 -2.76 -56.18 21.05
CA PRO A 406 -2.62 -56.03 22.50
C PRO A 406 -3.55 -54.96 23.08
N VAL A 407 -3.69 -53.83 22.37
CA VAL A 407 -4.51 -52.69 22.79
C VAL A 407 -6.00 -53.04 22.94
N THR A 408 -6.49 -54.06 22.23
CA THR A 408 -7.87 -54.58 22.33
C THR A 408 -8.17 -55.09 23.73
N PHE A 409 -7.20 -55.73 24.37
CA PHE A 409 -7.34 -56.25 25.73
C PHE A 409 -7.07 -55.17 26.78
N GLU A 410 -6.04 -54.34 26.56
CA GLU A 410 -5.61 -53.30 27.49
C GLU A 410 -6.69 -52.23 27.68
N LEU A 411 -7.33 -51.78 26.60
CA LEU A 411 -8.41 -50.79 26.63
C LEU A 411 -9.81 -51.42 26.61
N ARG A 412 -9.90 -52.76 26.63
CA ARG A 412 -11.16 -53.53 26.56
C ARG A 412 -12.05 -53.14 25.37
N ILE A 413 -11.45 -53.01 24.19
CA ILE A 413 -12.14 -52.59 22.97
C ILE A 413 -13.12 -53.69 22.52
N GLY A 414 -14.42 -53.38 22.57
CA GLY A 414 -15.52 -54.20 22.05
C GLY A 414 -16.02 -53.71 20.69
N SER A 415 -15.93 -52.41 20.43
CA SER A 415 -16.22 -51.77 19.14
C SER A 415 -15.22 -50.66 18.88
N TYR A 416 -14.90 -50.41 17.61
CA TYR A 416 -13.88 -49.46 17.19
C TYR A 416 -14.32 -48.64 15.98
N LEU A 417 -14.02 -47.36 16.02
CA LEU A 417 -14.11 -46.44 14.90
C LEU A 417 -12.83 -45.61 14.87
N GLY A 418 -12.21 -45.47 13.70
CA GLY A 418 -11.02 -44.62 13.55
C GLY A 418 -10.84 -44.12 12.13
N VAL A 419 -10.66 -42.81 12.00
CA VAL A 419 -10.41 -42.12 10.74
C VAL A 419 -9.11 -41.33 10.83
N PRO A 420 -8.35 -41.21 9.72
CA PRO A 420 -7.13 -40.41 9.71
C PRO A 420 -7.43 -38.94 10.00
N LEU A 421 -6.47 -38.26 10.65
CA LEU A 421 -6.35 -36.81 10.64
C LEU A 421 -5.21 -36.45 9.70
N GLN A 422 -5.52 -35.68 8.67
CA GLN A 422 -4.61 -35.36 7.58
C GLN A 422 -4.11 -33.92 7.64
N ASP A 423 -2.90 -33.74 7.14
CA ASP A 423 -2.37 -32.43 6.81
C ASP A 423 -2.88 -31.97 5.43
N PRO A 424 -2.80 -30.66 5.11
CA PRO A 424 -3.23 -30.14 3.82
C PRO A 424 -2.52 -30.76 2.61
N ASP A 425 -1.34 -31.35 2.82
CA ASP A 425 -0.57 -32.08 1.80
C ASP A 425 -1.06 -33.53 1.60
N GLY A 426 -2.07 -33.95 2.36
CA GLY A 426 -2.67 -35.29 2.35
C GLY A 426 -1.89 -36.32 3.18
N SER A 427 -0.79 -35.94 3.82
CA SER A 427 -0.07 -36.82 4.74
C SER A 427 -0.91 -37.05 6.00
N THR A 428 -0.77 -38.22 6.62
CA THR A 428 -1.51 -38.54 7.84
C THR A 428 -0.70 -38.13 9.06
N ARG A 429 -1.15 -37.08 9.76
CA ARG A 429 -0.56 -36.63 11.03
C ARG A 429 -0.93 -37.56 12.18
N GLY A 430 -2.13 -38.14 12.13
CA GLY A 430 -2.65 -38.91 13.25
C GLY A 430 -4.02 -39.50 13.01
N MET A 431 -4.79 -39.68 14.08
CA MET A 431 -6.10 -40.33 14.03
C MET A 431 -7.10 -39.63 14.93
N LEU A 432 -8.36 -39.63 14.49
CA LEU A 432 -9.54 -39.44 15.31
C LEU A 432 -10.16 -40.83 15.54
N CYS A 433 -10.22 -41.26 16.80
CA CYS A 433 -10.74 -42.57 17.16
C CYS A 433 -11.86 -42.47 18.18
N ALA A 434 -12.77 -43.45 18.13
CA ALA A 434 -13.73 -43.72 19.17
C ALA A 434 -13.77 -45.24 19.46
N ILE A 435 -13.93 -45.61 20.73
CA ILE A 435 -14.04 -47.01 21.17
C ILE A 435 -15.18 -47.19 22.16
N GLY A 436 -15.82 -48.35 22.09
CA GLY A 436 -16.77 -48.85 23.09
C GLY A 436 -16.28 -50.15 23.72
N ALA A 437 -16.58 -50.37 25.00
CA ALA A 437 -16.24 -51.60 25.71
C ALA A 437 -17.12 -52.80 25.31
N ALA A 438 -18.28 -52.52 24.73
CA ALA A 438 -19.22 -53.51 24.21
C ALA A 438 -19.23 -53.51 22.67
N PRO A 439 -19.62 -54.63 22.03
CA PRO A 439 -19.98 -54.65 20.62
C PRO A 439 -21.15 -53.69 20.34
N ALA A 440 -21.11 -53.03 19.20
CA ALA A 440 -22.11 -52.04 18.78
C ALA A 440 -22.64 -52.41 17.38
N PRO A 441 -23.62 -53.35 17.30
CA PRO A 441 -24.08 -53.91 16.02
C PRO A 441 -24.78 -52.90 15.11
N ASP A 442 -25.23 -51.78 15.67
CA ASP A 442 -25.92 -50.71 14.94
C ASP A 442 -24.95 -49.71 14.28
N LEU A 443 -23.64 -49.82 14.52
CA LEU A 443 -22.63 -48.97 13.88
C LEU A 443 -22.64 -49.15 12.37
N GLY A 444 -22.83 -48.04 11.65
CA GLY A 444 -23.01 -48.04 10.21
C GLY A 444 -22.19 -46.98 9.48
N SER A 445 -22.46 -46.85 8.18
CA SER A 445 -21.78 -45.86 7.33
C SER A 445 -22.01 -44.41 7.77
N ASP A 446 -23.14 -44.12 8.40
CA ASP A 446 -23.49 -42.76 8.84
C ASP A 446 -22.64 -42.31 10.04
N ASP A 447 -22.27 -43.24 10.91
CA ASP A 447 -21.34 -43.01 12.01
C ASP A 447 -19.92 -42.73 11.48
N LEU A 448 -19.49 -43.53 10.50
CA LEU A 448 -18.20 -43.32 9.83
C LEU A 448 -18.15 -41.97 9.11
N ASN A 449 -19.25 -41.57 8.45
CA ASN A 449 -19.34 -40.26 7.80
C ASN A 449 -19.33 -39.12 8.82
N SER A 450 -20.02 -39.29 9.96
CA SER A 450 -20.00 -38.31 11.06
C SER A 450 -18.58 -38.11 11.61
N ALA A 451 -17.84 -39.20 11.79
CA ALA A 451 -16.44 -39.14 12.21
C ALA A 451 -15.55 -38.44 11.18
N ARG A 452 -15.73 -38.71 9.89
CA ARG A 452 -15.00 -38.01 8.81
C ARG A 452 -15.26 -36.51 8.81
N LEU A 453 -16.53 -36.09 8.94
CA LEU A 453 -16.88 -34.67 9.01
C LEU A 453 -16.26 -33.99 10.23
N ILE A 454 -16.22 -34.68 11.38
CA ILE A 454 -15.57 -34.16 12.58
C ILE A 454 -14.05 -34.09 12.40
N ALA A 455 -13.44 -35.08 11.74
CA ALA A 455 -12.02 -35.08 11.40
C ALA A 455 -11.67 -33.87 10.53
N GLU A 456 -12.42 -33.59 9.46
CA GLU A 456 -12.22 -32.43 8.57
C GLU A 456 -12.26 -31.10 9.35
N VAL A 457 -13.18 -30.96 10.31
CA VAL A 457 -13.27 -29.75 11.14
C VAL A 457 -12.06 -29.64 12.08
N LEU A 458 -11.63 -30.76 12.68
CA LEU A 458 -10.46 -30.80 13.55
C LEU A 458 -9.17 -30.48 12.79
N GLU A 459 -9.03 -30.96 11.56
CA GLU A 459 -7.91 -30.67 10.66
C GLU A 459 -7.80 -29.16 10.36
N ASP A 460 -8.90 -28.53 9.93
CA ASP A 460 -8.94 -27.08 9.65
C ASP A 460 -8.65 -26.24 10.91
N MET A 461 -9.21 -26.62 12.07
CA MET A 461 -8.93 -25.94 13.33
C MET A 461 -7.47 -26.05 13.77
N HIS A 462 -6.88 -27.24 13.67
CA HIS A 462 -5.50 -27.48 14.08
C HIS A 462 -4.53 -26.73 13.19
N TYR A 463 -4.78 -26.75 11.88
CA TYR A 463 -3.98 -26.01 10.91
C TYR A 463 -3.98 -24.50 11.21
N ARG A 464 -5.14 -23.91 11.52
CA ARG A 464 -5.23 -22.50 11.90
C ARG A 464 -4.48 -22.20 13.19
N ALA A 465 -4.63 -23.03 14.21
CA ALA A 465 -3.95 -22.83 15.49
C ALA A 465 -2.42 -22.89 15.38
N LEU A 466 -1.89 -23.78 14.53
CA LEU A 466 -0.45 -23.83 14.26
C LEU A 466 0.04 -22.57 13.55
N HIS A 467 -0.69 -22.10 12.53
CA HIS A 467 -0.34 -20.87 11.81
C HIS A 467 -0.41 -19.64 12.70
N GLU A 468 -1.46 -19.50 13.50
CA GLU A 468 -1.59 -18.40 14.47
C GLU A 468 -0.43 -18.40 15.48
N ALA A 469 -0.04 -19.58 15.97
CA ALA A 469 1.10 -19.72 16.88
C ALA A 469 2.44 -19.38 16.21
N GLU A 470 2.64 -19.78 14.96
CA GLU A 470 3.84 -19.44 14.19
C GLU A 470 3.91 -17.94 13.89
N GLU A 471 2.80 -17.33 13.48
CA GLU A 471 2.71 -15.89 13.22
C GLU A 471 2.97 -15.07 14.48
N MET A 472 2.38 -15.45 15.62
CA MET A 472 2.65 -14.82 16.92
C MET A 472 4.14 -14.93 17.29
N ARG A 473 4.76 -16.10 17.10
CA ARG A 473 6.19 -16.28 17.37
C ARG A 473 7.05 -15.40 16.46
N LEU A 474 6.75 -15.35 15.17
CA LEU A 474 7.48 -14.48 14.23
C LEU A 474 7.34 -13.00 14.59
N HIS A 475 6.15 -12.59 15.06
CA HIS A 475 5.92 -11.23 15.55
C HIS A 475 6.71 -10.92 16.82
N GLU A 476 6.76 -11.86 17.77
CA GLU A 476 7.54 -11.75 19.01
C GLU A 476 9.05 -11.74 18.73
N ASP A 477 9.55 -12.62 17.86
CA ASP A 477 10.94 -12.66 17.41
C ASP A 477 11.35 -11.33 16.74
N LEU A 478 10.47 -10.75 15.93
CA LEU A 478 10.70 -9.45 15.31
C LEU A 478 10.73 -8.33 16.35
N ARG A 479 9.83 -8.37 17.33
CA ARG A 479 9.79 -7.42 18.44
C ARG A 479 11.08 -7.46 19.25
N ASP A 480 11.60 -8.64 19.55
CA ASP A 480 12.86 -8.83 20.27
C ASP A 480 14.06 -8.31 19.46
N GLN A 481 14.10 -8.56 18.15
CA GLN A 481 15.12 -7.97 17.26
C GLN A 481 15.09 -6.44 17.30
N VAL A 482 13.91 -5.83 17.19
CA VAL A 482 13.75 -4.37 17.26
C VAL A 482 14.11 -3.83 18.65
N ALA A 483 13.80 -4.56 19.72
CA ALA A 483 14.21 -4.19 21.08
C ALA A 483 15.74 -4.16 21.23
N ALA A 484 16.45 -5.19 20.75
CA ALA A 484 17.90 -5.22 20.74
C ALA A 484 18.51 -4.05 19.95
N LEU A 485 17.90 -3.71 18.79
CA LEU A 485 18.27 -2.51 18.04
C LEU A 485 18.07 -1.25 18.88
N CYS A 486 16.95 -1.07 19.55
CA CYS A 486 16.72 0.09 20.43
C CYS A 486 17.82 0.22 21.50
N ASP A 487 18.24 -0.90 22.07
CA ASP A 487 19.23 -0.95 23.15
C ASP A 487 20.68 -0.75 22.64
N GLY A 488 20.89 -0.67 21.33
CA GLY A 488 22.17 -0.30 20.71
C GLY A 488 22.88 -1.44 19.99
N GLU A 489 22.35 -2.65 20.07
CA GLU A 489 22.91 -3.81 19.39
C GLU A 489 22.62 -3.75 17.89
N GLY A 490 23.53 -4.23 17.04
CA GLY A 490 23.30 -4.30 15.59
C GLY A 490 23.19 -2.96 14.84
N ARG A 491 23.27 -1.82 15.51
CA ARG A 491 23.24 -0.49 14.88
C ARG A 491 24.50 0.33 15.14
N THR A 492 24.78 1.27 14.26
CA THR A 492 25.90 2.22 14.40
C THR A 492 25.49 3.55 13.78
N ALA A 493 25.68 4.64 14.52
CA ALA A 493 25.47 5.98 14.00
C ALA A 493 26.70 6.44 13.20
N VAL A 494 26.45 7.14 12.09
CA VAL A 494 27.44 7.77 11.21
C VAL A 494 26.98 9.19 10.90
N LEU A 495 27.92 10.03 10.47
CA LEU A 495 27.70 11.44 10.17
C LEU A 495 28.02 11.74 8.71
N GLN A 496 27.25 12.63 8.09
CA GLN A 496 27.58 13.20 6.78
C GLN A 496 27.68 14.73 6.86
N PRO A 497 28.75 15.37 6.35
CA PRO A 497 28.94 16.81 6.49
C PRO A 497 27.98 17.63 5.63
N ILE A 498 27.55 18.77 6.18
CA ILE A 498 26.81 19.83 5.50
C ILE A 498 27.71 21.06 5.43
N VAL A 499 27.96 21.55 4.22
CA VAL A 499 28.93 22.61 3.91
C VAL A 499 28.20 23.91 3.54
N ASP A 500 28.68 25.03 4.06
CA ASP A 500 28.24 26.38 3.66
C ASP A 500 29.12 26.91 2.53
N LEU A 501 28.52 27.17 1.37
CA LEU A 501 29.22 27.65 0.17
C LEU A 501 29.71 29.09 0.25
N ARG A 502 29.32 29.85 1.28
CA ARG A 502 29.85 31.20 1.50
C ARG A 502 31.20 31.15 2.20
N THR A 503 31.38 30.22 3.13
CA THR A 503 32.61 30.10 3.95
C THR A 503 33.50 28.95 3.50
N GLY A 504 32.94 27.93 2.85
CA GLY A 504 33.60 26.66 2.54
C GLY A 504 33.79 25.77 3.77
N GLU A 505 33.10 26.06 4.88
CA GLU A 505 33.24 25.36 6.16
C GLU A 505 32.06 24.39 6.41
N ILE A 506 32.32 23.37 7.22
CA ILE A 506 31.30 22.43 7.68
C ILE A 506 30.49 23.09 8.81
N VAL A 507 29.21 23.33 8.58
CA VAL A 507 28.33 24.04 9.52
C VAL A 507 27.38 23.11 10.28
N ALA A 508 27.16 21.90 9.77
CA ALA A 508 26.37 20.87 10.41
C ALA A 508 26.79 19.47 9.91
N ALA A 509 26.26 18.43 10.53
CA ALA A 509 26.36 17.07 10.04
C ALA A 509 25.06 16.30 10.25
N GLU A 510 24.64 15.53 9.24
CA GLU A 510 23.45 14.70 9.35
C GLU A 510 23.76 13.39 10.06
N GLY A 511 22.98 13.10 11.10
CA GLY A 511 23.01 11.88 11.89
C GLY A 511 22.26 10.74 11.22
N LEU A 512 22.99 9.78 10.66
CA LEU A 512 22.43 8.63 9.97
C LEU A 512 22.69 7.34 10.75
N THR A 513 21.75 6.39 10.69
CA THR A 513 21.94 5.06 11.29
C THR A 513 22.28 4.02 10.22
N ARG A 514 23.18 3.09 10.57
CA ARG A 514 23.50 1.88 9.81
C ARG A 514 23.19 0.66 10.65
N PHE A 515 22.59 -0.36 10.04
CA PHE A 515 22.26 -1.63 10.68
C PHE A 515 23.25 -2.68 10.18
N ARG A 516 24.19 -3.11 11.03
CA ARG A 516 25.26 -4.04 10.66
C ARG A 516 24.78 -5.49 10.79
N GLY A 517 25.23 -6.35 9.88
CA GLY A 517 24.94 -7.79 9.95
C GLY A 517 23.48 -8.16 9.66
N SER A 518 22.70 -7.23 9.07
CA SER A 518 21.33 -7.46 8.64
C SER A 518 21.22 -7.35 7.13
N GLU A 519 20.39 -8.19 6.52
CA GLU A 519 19.97 -8.04 5.12
C GLU A 519 18.96 -6.90 4.95
N ARG A 520 18.29 -6.47 6.04
CA ARG A 520 17.32 -5.36 6.02
C ARG A 520 18.05 -4.01 6.02
N GLY A 521 17.67 -3.15 5.09
CA GLY A 521 18.08 -1.75 5.06
C GLY A 521 17.39 -0.89 6.13
N PRO A 522 17.83 0.36 6.34
CA PRO A 522 17.25 1.25 7.36
C PRO A 522 15.73 1.41 7.26
N ALA A 523 15.20 1.71 6.07
CA ALA A 523 13.75 1.89 5.88
C ALA A 523 12.94 0.64 6.27
N GLN A 524 13.48 -0.55 5.97
CA GLN A 524 12.84 -1.82 6.33
C GLN A 524 12.84 -2.06 7.84
N TRP A 525 13.88 -1.62 8.57
CA TRP A 525 13.92 -1.71 10.03
C TRP A 525 12.95 -0.74 10.70
N PHE A 526 12.82 0.49 10.20
CA PHE A 526 11.81 1.42 10.70
C PHE A 526 10.38 0.92 10.41
N ALA A 527 10.13 0.32 9.23
CA ALA A 527 8.87 -0.33 8.92
C ALA A 527 8.58 -1.55 9.83
N ALA A 528 9.60 -2.37 10.11
CA ALA A 528 9.48 -3.48 11.05
C ALA A 528 9.18 -2.99 12.48
N ALA A 529 9.81 -1.90 12.91
CA ALA A 529 9.49 -1.29 14.20
C ALA A 529 8.04 -0.80 14.25
N ALA A 530 7.51 -0.25 13.15
CA ALA A 530 6.11 0.14 13.06
C ALA A 530 5.16 -1.06 13.18
N SER A 531 5.46 -2.18 12.50
CA SER A 531 4.60 -3.37 12.55
C SER A 531 4.52 -4.02 13.93
N VAL A 532 5.49 -3.77 14.83
CA VAL A 532 5.49 -4.24 16.22
C VAL A 532 5.23 -3.13 17.24
N GLY A 533 4.85 -1.92 16.81
CA GLY A 533 4.51 -0.80 17.70
C GLY A 533 5.70 -0.23 18.48
N MET A 534 6.89 -0.20 17.88
CA MET A 534 8.15 0.27 18.50
C MET A 534 8.82 1.45 17.76
N THR A 535 8.12 2.11 16.83
CA THR A 535 8.64 3.25 16.05
C THR A 535 9.32 4.32 16.92
N GLY A 536 8.61 4.84 17.93
CA GLY A 536 9.14 5.92 18.76
C GLY A 536 10.38 5.52 19.56
N ARG A 537 10.45 4.27 20.03
CA ARG A 537 11.61 3.78 20.78
C ARG A 537 12.84 3.68 19.87
N LEU A 538 12.67 3.18 18.64
CA LEU A 538 13.78 3.07 17.69
C LEU A 538 14.25 4.44 17.19
N GLU A 539 13.33 5.33 16.79
CA GLU A 539 13.68 6.68 16.30
C GLU A 539 14.47 7.48 17.35
N VAL A 540 13.98 7.52 18.59
CA VAL A 540 14.68 8.19 19.70
C VAL A 540 16.05 7.57 19.95
N ALA A 541 16.15 6.23 19.95
CA ALA A 541 17.42 5.53 20.16
C ALA A 541 18.44 5.84 19.05
N THR A 542 18.00 5.92 17.79
CA THR A 542 18.85 6.28 16.66
C THR A 542 19.29 7.74 16.71
N GLY A 543 18.37 8.67 17.01
CA GLY A 543 18.67 10.09 17.16
C GLY A 543 19.65 10.34 18.31
N ARG A 544 19.43 9.74 19.48
CA ARG A 544 20.35 9.87 20.62
C ARG A 544 21.76 9.40 20.28
N ALA A 545 21.90 8.30 19.55
CA ALA A 545 23.22 7.82 19.13
C ALA A 545 23.94 8.79 18.18
N ALA A 546 23.20 9.51 17.32
CA ALA A 546 23.78 10.59 16.52
C ALA A 546 24.17 11.81 17.38
N LEU A 547 23.36 12.18 18.37
CA LEU A 547 23.64 13.31 19.25
C LEU A 547 24.85 13.06 20.18
N LEU A 548 25.23 11.80 20.45
CA LEU A 548 26.45 11.49 21.19
C LEU A 548 27.72 12.01 20.51
N PHE A 549 27.70 12.24 19.20
CA PHE A 549 28.85 12.84 18.52
C PHE A 549 29.08 14.32 18.88
N LEU A 550 28.13 14.98 19.54
CA LEU A 550 28.31 16.37 19.97
C LEU A 550 29.35 16.52 21.10
N ASP A 551 29.75 15.42 21.76
CA ASP A 551 30.66 15.40 22.91
C ASP A 551 31.66 14.20 22.89
N PRO A 552 33.00 14.41 22.77
CA PRO A 552 33.69 15.69 22.55
C PRO A 552 33.38 16.24 21.15
N PRO A 553 33.46 17.58 20.95
CA PRO A 553 32.99 18.21 19.72
C PRO A 553 33.74 17.68 18.49
N ILE A 554 32.99 17.03 17.60
CA ILE A 554 33.29 16.96 16.16
C ILE A 554 33.51 18.36 15.60
N SER A 555 34.25 18.47 14.50
CA SER A 555 34.47 19.74 13.78
C SER A 555 33.18 20.43 13.30
N ALA A 556 32.02 19.76 13.36
CA ALA A 556 30.71 20.35 13.04
C ALA A 556 29.99 20.82 14.32
N PRO A 557 29.50 22.06 14.38
CA PRO A 557 28.88 22.62 15.59
C PRO A 557 27.46 22.09 15.87
N VAL A 558 26.78 21.53 14.85
CA VAL A 558 25.35 21.16 14.87
C VAL A 558 25.17 19.76 14.26
N VAL A 559 24.27 18.95 14.83
CA VAL A 559 23.86 17.66 14.27
C VAL A 559 22.38 17.71 13.87
N THR A 560 22.06 17.18 12.70
CA THR A 560 20.68 17.02 12.23
C THR A 560 20.21 15.58 12.50
N VAL A 561 18.96 15.41 12.93
CA VAL A 561 18.39 14.09 13.27
C VAL A 561 16.96 13.98 12.79
N ASN A 562 16.63 12.83 12.22
CA ASN A 562 15.30 12.52 11.70
C ASN A 562 14.34 12.07 12.81
N MET A 563 13.11 12.58 12.77
CA MET A 563 12.03 12.16 13.66
C MET A 563 10.67 12.35 13.00
N SER A 564 9.79 11.38 13.16
CA SER A 564 8.41 11.47 12.68
C SER A 564 7.56 12.41 13.55
N PRO A 565 6.57 13.12 12.98
CA PRO A 565 5.67 14.00 13.73
C PRO A 565 4.96 13.31 14.91
N SER A 566 4.54 12.05 14.75
CA SER A 566 3.87 11.29 15.82
C SER A 566 4.78 11.06 17.02
N VAL A 567 6.05 10.72 16.79
CA VAL A 567 7.03 10.54 17.86
C VAL A 567 7.35 11.85 18.57
N VAL A 568 7.34 12.99 17.85
CA VAL A 568 7.43 14.31 18.48
C VAL A 568 6.23 14.53 19.42
N THR A 569 5.00 14.35 18.92
CA THR A 569 3.78 14.61 19.71
C THR A 569 3.60 13.63 20.88
N ASP A 570 4.14 12.43 20.78
CA ASP A 570 4.09 11.40 21.83
C ASP A 570 5.18 11.57 22.92
N GLY A 571 5.92 12.68 22.91
CA GLY A 571 6.93 13.02 23.92
C GLY A 571 8.32 12.42 23.66
N GLY A 572 8.57 11.86 22.48
CA GLY A 572 9.88 11.32 22.10
C GLY A 572 10.96 12.40 22.03
N LEU A 573 10.59 13.65 21.75
CA LEU A 573 11.53 14.77 21.65
C LEU A 573 12.20 15.11 22.99
N ASP A 574 11.47 15.04 24.10
CA ASP A 574 12.02 15.23 25.46
C ASP A 574 13.12 14.19 25.74
N VAL A 575 12.84 12.92 25.40
CA VAL A 575 13.78 11.81 25.60
C VAL A 575 14.99 11.93 24.68
N LEU A 576 14.80 12.37 23.43
CA LEU A 576 15.89 12.59 22.49
C LEU A 576 16.86 13.66 22.99
N LEU A 577 16.34 14.78 23.48
CA LEU A 577 17.14 15.95 23.85
C LEU A 577 17.63 15.93 25.31
N ASP A 578 17.31 14.91 26.09
CA ASP A 578 17.80 14.78 27.45
C ASP A 578 19.34 14.74 27.49
N GLY A 579 19.92 15.73 28.17
CA GLY A 579 21.37 15.95 28.26
C GLY A 579 22.01 16.70 27.08
N CYS A 580 21.24 17.12 26.07
CA CYS A 580 21.73 17.82 24.89
C CYS A 580 21.30 19.30 24.88
N ASP A 581 22.15 20.19 24.35
CA ASP A 581 21.78 21.57 24.07
C ASP A 581 20.93 21.64 22.79
N PRO A 582 19.65 22.05 22.85
CA PRO A 582 18.80 22.12 21.66
C PRO A 582 19.32 23.06 20.59
N ALA A 583 20.12 24.08 20.94
CA ALA A 583 20.73 24.99 19.97
C ALA A 583 21.70 24.30 19.00
N ARG A 584 22.22 23.11 19.38
CA ARG A 584 23.11 22.28 18.56
C ARG A 584 22.38 21.22 17.74
N VAL A 585 21.04 21.24 17.73
CA VAL A 585 20.20 20.22 17.07
C VAL A 585 19.32 20.85 16.01
N VAL A 586 19.29 20.21 14.85
CA VAL A 586 18.26 20.41 13.83
C VAL A 586 17.39 19.16 13.80
N LEU A 587 16.10 19.32 14.03
CA LEU A 587 15.14 18.21 13.92
C LEU A 587 14.58 18.17 12.49
N GLU A 588 14.85 17.09 11.77
CA GLU A 588 14.32 16.86 10.43
C GLU A 588 12.98 16.12 10.57
N ILE A 589 11.91 16.79 10.15
CA ILE A 589 10.57 16.22 10.16
C ILE A 589 10.35 15.55 8.81
N THR A 590 10.19 14.23 8.85
CA THR A 590 10.02 13.42 7.64
C THR A 590 8.70 13.76 6.94
N GLU A 591 8.75 13.93 5.62
CA GLU A 591 7.57 14.32 4.81
C GLU A 591 6.51 13.21 4.69
N HIS A 592 6.94 11.94 4.77
CA HIS A 592 6.10 10.77 4.51
C HIS A 592 5.18 10.41 5.68
N ALA A 593 5.37 11.05 6.84
CA ALA A 593 4.54 10.82 8.01
C ALA A 593 3.45 11.90 8.11
N PRO A 594 2.15 11.51 8.14
CA PRO A 594 1.07 12.49 8.21
C PRO A 594 1.11 13.24 9.55
N VAL A 595 0.97 14.56 9.47
CA VAL A 595 0.77 15.40 10.66
C VAL A 595 -0.72 15.48 10.95
N THR A 596 -1.17 14.81 12.01
CA THR A 596 -2.57 14.82 12.47
C THR A 596 -3.01 16.23 12.88
N SER A 597 -2.19 16.92 13.67
CA SER A 597 -2.40 18.30 14.12
C SER A 597 -1.08 19.08 14.06
N TYR A 598 -1.04 20.13 13.24
CA TYR A 598 0.12 21.04 13.22
C TYR A 598 0.15 21.94 14.47
N GLU A 599 -1.02 22.19 15.07
CA GLU A 599 -1.13 22.99 16.29
C GLU A 599 -0.45 22.26 17.45
N ASP A 600 -0.75 20.97 17.64
CA ASP A 600 -0.15 20.14 18.70
C ASP A 600 1.36 19.99 18.47
N LEU A 601 1.77 19.75 17.22
CA LEU A 601 3.17 19.67 16.85
C LEU A 601 3.93 20.97 17.17
N HIS A 602 3.35 22.13 16.84
CA HIS A 602 3.94 23.43 17.17
C HIS A 602 4.00 23.70 18.67
N GLU A 603 2.98 23.28 19.43
CA GLU A 603 2.95 23.41 20.88
C GLU A 603 4.10 22.63 21.54
N VAL A 604 4.33 21.38 21.10
CA VAL A 604 5.44 20.55 21.59
C VAL A 604 6.80 21.09 21.15
N LEU A 605 6.93 21.61 19.92
CA LEU A 605 8.20 22.15 19.41
C LEU A 605 8.57 23.51 20.02
N ALA A 606 7.59 24.33 20.40
CA ALA A 606 7.79 25.70 20.86
C ALA A 606 8.86 25.88 21.96
N PRO A 607 8.87 25.12 23.08
CA PRO A 607 9.88 25.27 24.13
C PRO A 607 11.31 24.96 23.66
N PHE A 608 11.47 24.02 22.72
CA PHE A 608 12.78 23.66 22.17
C PHE A 608 13.26 24.68 21.15
N ARG A 609 12.36 25.19 20.28
CA ARG A 609 12.67 26.27 19.35
C ARG A 609 13.05 27.56 20.08
N ALA A 610 12.40 27.88 21.20
CA ALA A 610 12.77 29.02 22.04
C ALA A 610 14.20 28.92 22.63
N ARG A 611 14.74 27.70 22.72
CA ARG A 611 16.12 27.41 23.14
C ARG A 611 17.11 27.30 21.98
N GLY A 612 16.69 27.62 20.76
CA GLY A 612 17.56 27.66 19.58
C GLY A 612 17.52 26.41 18.70
N MET A 613 16.70 25.40 19.02
CA MET A 613 16.51 24.25 18.13
C MET A 613 15.90 24.71 16.82
N ARG A 614 16.46 24.23 15.72
CA ARG A 614 15.93 24.47 14.38
C ARG A 614 15.20 23.25 13.87
N ILE A 615 14.28 23.46 12.94
CA ILE A 615 13.57 22.36 12.28
C ILE A 615 13.82 22.41 10.77
N ALA A 616 13.93 21.23 10.16
CA ALA A 616 14.04 21.05 8.72
C ALA A 616 12.85 20.24 8.19
N VAL A 617 12.48 20.48 6.94
CA VAL A 617 11.70 19.54 6.13
C VAL A 617 12.66 18.76 5.24
N ASP A 618 12.52 17.44 5.25
CA ASP A 618 13.30 16.52 4.41
C ASP A 618 12.62 16.25 3.05
N ASP A 619 13.40 15.82 2.05
CA ASP A 619 12.95 15.35 0.72
C ASP A 619 12.07 16.31 -0.13
N ALA A 620 12.25 17.63 0.04
CA ALA A 620 11.42 18.59 -0.68
C ALA A 620 11.60 18.53 -2.20
N GLY A 621 10.52 18.15 -2.90
CA GLY A 621 10.44 18.17 -4.36
C GLY A 621 10.54 16.82 -5.06
N ALA A 622 10.74 15.72 -4.33
CA ALA A 622 10.67 14.33 -4.82
C ALA A 622 9.27 13.90 -5.31
N GLY A 623 8.26 14.78 -5.18
CA GLY A 623 6.85 14.51 -5.49
C GLY A 623 5.96 14.29 -4.26
N TYR A 624 6.53 14.37 -3.06
CA TYR A 624 5.91 13.93 -1.81
C TYR A 624 5.70 15.08 -0.79
N ALA A 625 6.65 16.02 -0.63
CA ALA A 625 6.44 17.21 0.20
C ALA A 625 5.42 18.13 -0.45
N SER A 626 4.19 18.12 0.05
CA SER A 626 3.22 19.12 -0.36
C SER A 626 3.74 20.51 0.08
N MET A 627 3.70 21.50 -0.81
CA MET A 627 4.04 22.89 -0.45
C MET A 627 3.23 23.38 0.77
N ARG A 628 2.04 22.81 0.95
CA ARG A 628 1.18 23.00 2.12
C ARG A 628 1.82 22.48 3.42
N HIS A 629 2.54 21.36 3.40
CA HIS A 629 3.29 20.84 4.54
C HIS A 629 4.38 21.84 4.96
N VAL A 630 5.21 22.30 4.02
CA VAL A 630 6.26 23.30 4.28
C VAL A 630 5.68 24.59 4.87
N LEU A 631 4.60 25.12 4.27
CA LEU A 631 3.92 26.33 4.75
C LEU A 631 3.36 26.19 6.18
N ARG A 632 2.85 25.01 6.52
CA ARG A 632 2.28 24.75 7.85
C ARG A 632 3.36 24.46 8.88
N LEU A 633 4.40 23.71 8.53
CA LEU A 633 5.48 23.39 9.46
C LEU A 633 6.28 24.65 9.84
N ARG A 634 6.43 25.59 8.90
CA ARG A 634 7.26 26.81 9.04
C ARG A 634 8.71 26.48 9.43
N PRO A 635 9.44 25.76 8.56
CA PRO A 635 10.77 25.29 8.89
C PRO A 635 11.84 26.37 8.77
N ASP A 636 12.97 26.15 9.44
CA ASP A 636 14.17 26.97 9.33
C ASP A 636 15.03 26.51 8.13
N LEU A 637 14.92 25.22 7.78
CA LEU A 637 15.67 24.57 6.72
C LEU A 637 14.75 23.76 5.79
N ILE A 638 15.04 23.78 4.49
CA ILE A 638 14.35 22.96 3.50
C ILE A 638 15.41 22.17 2.75
N LYS A 639 15.38 20.84 2.89
CA LYS A 639 16.31 19.95 2.18
C LYS A 639 15.71 19.61 0.82
N ILE A 640 16.46 19.87 -0.24
CA ILE A 640 16.09 19.61 -1.63
C ILE A 640 16.57 18.20 -1.95
N ASP A 641 15.61 17.33 -2.30
CA ASP A 641 15.87 15.93 -2.57
C ASP A 641 16.92 15.72 -3.67
N MET A 642 17.71 14.67 -3.49
CA MET A 642 18.78 14.25 -4.41
C MET A 642 18.27 13.97 -5.83
N SER A 643 17.01 13.54 -6.03
CA SER A 643 16.47 13.32 -7.39
C SER A 643 16.35 14.60 -8.21
N LEU A 644 16.25 15.76 -7.53
CA LEU A 644 16.25 17.08 -8.18
C LEU A 644 17.66 17.65 -8.38
N VAL A 645 18.61 17.22 -7.55
CA VAL A 645 20.01 17.67 -7.58
C VAL A 645 20.83 16.89 -8.61
N ARG A 646 20.64 15.58 -8.71
CA ARG A 646 21.40 14.73 -9.64
C ARG A 646 21.24 15.20 -11.08
N GLY A 647 22.36 15.48 -11.75
CA GLY A 647 22.37 15.93 -13.15
C GLY A 647 21.69 17.29 -13.39
N ILE A 648 21.58 18.13 -12.36
CA ILE A 648 21.01 19.48 -12.47
C ILE A 648 21.81 20.38 -13.42
N ASP A 649 23.10 20.11 -13.58
CA ASP A 649 24.03 20.80 -14.46
C ASP A 649 23.73 20.65 -15.95
N ASP A 650 22.93 19.67 -16.36
CA ASP A 650 22.51 19.46 -17.76
C ASP A 650 21.01 19.61 -18.02
N ASP A 651 20.19 19.67 -16.96
CA ASP A 651 18.73 19.74 -17.06
C ASP A 651 18.19 21.15 -16.72
N PRO A 652 17.78 21.96 -17.72
CA PRO A 652 17.25 23.30 -17.48
C PRO A 652 15.92 23.31 -16.72
N VAL A 653 15.13 22.22 -16.79
CA VAL A 653 13.85 22.10 -16.07
C VAL A 653 14.13 21.86 -14.58
N ARG A 654 15.10 20.98 -14.25
CA ARG A 654 15.53 20.79 -12.86
C ARG A 654 16.11 22.08 -12.27
N ARG A 655 16.95 22.81 -13.01
CA ARG A 655 17.46 24.12 -12.56
C ARG A 655 16.35 25.11 -12.26
N ALA A 656 15.37 25.21 -13.15
CA ALA A 656 14.23 26.10 -12.95
C ALA A 656 13.39 25.70 -11.73
N LEU A 657 13.17 24.40 -11.52
CA LEU A 657 12.42 23.89 -10.37
C LEU A 657 13.16 24.13 -9.04
N VAL A 658 14.45 23.81 -8.98
CA VAL A 658 15.29 24.05 -7.80
C VAL A 658 15.41 25.54 -7.52
N GLY A 659 15.58 26.38 -8.55
CA GLY A 659 15.55 27.85 -8.41
C GLY A 659 14.24 28.36 -7.82
N ALA A 660 13.09 27.87 -8.32
CA ALA A 660 11.78 28.24 -7.77
C ALA A 660 11.58 27.76 -6.32
N LEU A 661 12.08 26.57 -5.97
CA LEU A 661 12.07 26.07 -4.59
C LEU A 661 12.95 26.93 -3.67
N HIS A 662 14.13 27.33 -4.15
CA HIS A 662 15.02 28.23 -3.44
C HIS A 662 14.39 29.60 -3.19
N ASP A 663 13.82 30.22 -4.23
CA ASP A 663 13.13 31.52 -4.10
C ASP A 663 11.95 31.45 -3.13
N PHE A 664 11.19 30.35 -3.16
CA PHE A 664 10.12 30.08 -2.21
C PHE A 664 10.65 29.97 -0.78
N ALA A 665 11.70 29.18 -0.58
CA ALA A 665 12.33 28.96 0.73
C ALA A 665 12.79 30.30 1.33
N VAL A 666 13.56 31.09 0.57
CA VAL A 666 14.05 32.41 1.00
C VAL A 666 12.88 33.35 1.35
N SER A 667 11.85 33.39 0.50
CA SER A 667 10.66 34.22 0.74
C SER A 667 9.87 33.79 1.98
N SER A 668 9.92 32.51 2.35
CA SER A 668 9.31 31.95 3.55
C SER A 668 10.16 32.09 4.82
N GLY A 669 11.41 32.55 4.68
CA GLY A 669 12.37 32.69 5.79
C GLY A 669 13.19 31.43 6.08
N ALA A 670 13.14 30.42 5.22
CA ALA A 670 13.91 29.18 5.33
C ALA A 670 15.19 29.22 4.49
N THR A 671 16.21 28.46 4.90
CA THR A 671 17.43 28.24 4.11
C THR A 671 17.38 26.88 3.41
N THR A 672 17.77 26.82 2.14
CA THR A 672 17.82 25.54 1.40
C THR A 672 19.12 24.79 1.62
N ILE A 673 19.02 23.47 1.77
CA ILE A 673 20.13 22.51 1.69
C ILE A 673 19.92 21.67 0.44
N ALA A 674 20.91 21.56 -0.46
CA ALA A 674 20.83 20.62 -1.58
C ALA A 674 21.54 19.32 -1.25
N GLU A 675 20.84 18.20 -1.41
CA GLU A 675 21.34 16.87 -1.07
C GLU A 675 21.87 16.09 -2.26
N GLY A 676 22.76 15.12 -1.97
CA GLY A 676 23.27 14.20 -2.98
C GLY A 676 24.13 14.88 -4.05
N VAL A 677 24.85 15.94 -3.69
CA VAL A 677 25.85 16.56 -4.58
C VAL A 677 27.05 15.62 -4.75
N GLU A 678 27.25 15.13 -5.97
CA GLU A 678 28.31 14.16 -6.27
C GLU A 678 29.40 14.77 -7.17
N THR A 679 29.08 15.78 -7.97
CA THR A 679 30.01 16.37 -8.94
C THR A 679 30.23 17.87 -8.75
N GLY A 680 31.38 18.37 -9.24
CA GLY A 680 31.69 19.80 -9.23
C GLY A 680 30.84 20.64 -10.21
N ASP A 681 30.26 20.02 -11.24
CA ASP A 681 29.33 20.66 -12.17
C ASP A 681 27.96 20.90 -11.50
N GLU A 682 27.40 19.89 -10.82
CA GLU A 682 26.19 20.02 -10.01
C GLU A 682 26.35 21.11 -8.96
N LEU A 683 27.50 21.11 -8.26
CA LEU A 683 27.82 22.13 -7.26
C LEU A 683 27.84 23.55 -7.84
N ARG A 684 28.44 23.75 -9.02
CA ARG A 684 28.46 25.05 -9.70
C ARG A 684 27.06 25.49 -10.13
N ALA A 685 26.26 24.57 -10.64
CA ALA A 685 24.87 24.86 -11.00
C ALA A 685 24.04 25.30 -9.78
N LEU A 686 24.16 24.59 -8.64
CA LEU A 686 23.49 24.95 -7.38
C LEU A 686 23.95 26.30 -6.84
N ALA A 687 25.26 26.56 -6.84
CA ALA A 687 25.82 27.84 -6.42
C ALA A 687 25.30 29.00 -7.30
N GLY A 688 25.17 28.78 -8.61
CA GLY A 688 24.59 29.74 -9.55
C GLY A 688 23.10 30.02 -9.33
N LEU A 689 22.37 29.10 -8.68
CA LEU A 689 20.98 29.27 -8.27
C LEU A 689 20.82 29.95 -6.90
N GLY A 690 21.92 30.24 -6.20
CA GLY A 690 21.91 30.87 -4.88
C GLY A 690 21.78 29.91 -3.70
N VAL A 691 21.82 28.59 -3.93
CA VAL A 691 21.82 27.60 -2.85
C VAL A 691 23.07 27.78 -1.99
N VAL A 692 22.88 27.84 -0.67
CA VAL A 692 23.95 28.19 0.28
C VAL A 692 24.51 26.97 0.99
N LEU A 693 23.66 25.99 1.31
CA LEU A 693 24.04 24.79 2.04
C LEU A 693 23.98 23.57 1.12
N VAL A 694 24.97 22.70 1.21
CA VAL A 694 25.06 21.50 0.37
C VAL A 694 25.55 20.30 1.16
N GLN A 695 25.11 19.12 0.73
CA GLN A 695 25.47 17.83 1.27
C GLN A 695 25.60 16.81 0.14
N GLY A 696 26.56 15.90 0.25
CA GLY A 696 26.74 14.83 -0.73
C GLY A 696 28.14 14.22 -0.71
N PHE A 697 28.35 13.21 -1.53
CA PHE A 697 29.60 12.45 -1.56
C PHE A 697 30.80 13.28 -2.01
N LEU A 698 30.57 14.41 -2.69
CA LEU A 698 31.62 15.37 -3.03
C LEU A 698 32.35 15.91 -1.79
N PHE A 699 31.66 16.02 -0.65
CA PHE A 699 32.19 16.54 0.61
C PHE A 699 32.57 15.44 1.61
N GLY A 700 32.01 14.24 1.43
CA GLY A 700 32.27 13.07 2.25
C GLY A 700 31.09 12.10 2.26
N GLU A 701 31.42 10.80 2.20
CA GLU A 701 30.43 9.75 2.45
C GLU A 701 30.05 9.71 3.95
N PRO A 702 28.86 9.20 4.31
CA PRO A 702 28.47 8.97 5.69
C PRO A 702 29.48 8.07 6.43
N ALA A 703 30.12 8.61 7.46
CA ALA A 703 31.19 7.92 8.19
C ALA A 703 31.15 8.22 9.70
N PRO A 704 31.77 7.41 10.57
CA PRO A 704 31.86 7.69 12.01
C PRO A 704 32.66 8.97 12.36
N THR A 705 33.35 9.58 11.39
CA THR A 705 34.14 10.80 11.55
C THR A 705 33.92 11.73 10.38
N ILE A 706 33.90 13.03 10.64
CA ILE A 706 33.77 14.06 9.61
C ILE A 706 35.13 14.33 8.95
N PRO A 707 35.22 14.40 7.61
CA PRO A 707 36.48 14.71 6.92
C PRO A 707 36.93 16.16 7.17
N VAL A 708 38.23 16.41 7.06
CA VAL A 708 38.78 17.78 7.06
C VAL A 708 38.72 18.31 5.64
N LEU A 709 37.94 19.37 5.41
CA LEU A 709 37.87 20.06 4.13
C LEU A 709 38.97 21.12 4.00
N GLU A 710 39.50 21.31 2.79
CA GLU A 710 40.43 22.40 2.48
C GLU A 710 39.68 23.75 2.53
N PRO A 711 40.08 24.70 3.42
CA PRO A 711 39.40 25.99 3.54
C PRO A 711 39.39 26.77 2.23
N GLY A 712 38.25 27.39 1.88
CA GLY A 712 38.12 28.26 0.71
C GLY A 712 37.92 27.56 -0.64
N ARG A 713 38.26 26.27 -0.77
CA ARG A 713 38.12 25.50 -2.02
C ARG A 713 36.68 25.40 -2.52
N TRP A 714 35.74 25.33 -1.59
CA TRP A 714 34.32 25.07 -1.86
C TRP A 714 33.47 26.33 -1.85
N THR A 715 34.09 27.52 -1.87
CA THR A 715 33.36 28.78 -1.88
C THR A 715 32.76 29.06 -3.25
N ALA A 716 31.58 29.69 -3.29
CA ALA A 716 30.94 30.11 -4.54
C ALA A 716 31.86 30.98 -5.42
N GLU A 717 32.70 31.80 -4.78
CA GLU A 717 33.71 32.64 -5.45
C GLU A 717 34.82 31.80 -6.10
N ALA A 718 35.36 30.81 -5.39
CA ALA A 718 36.37 29.90 -5.95
C ALA A 718 35.81 29.04 -7.09
N LEU A 719 34.54 28.65 -6.99
CA LEU A 719 33.84 27.85 -8.01
C LEU A 719 33.53 28.64 -9.29
N HIS A 720 33.39 29.97 -9.22
CA HIS A 720 33.23 30.84 -10.40
C HIS A 720 34.57 31.21 -11.06
N ALA A 721 35.69 31.05 -10.34
CA ALA A 721 37.03 31.35 -10.85
C ALA A 721 37.69 30.18 -11.63
N LEU A 722 37.08 28.99 -11.57
CA LEU A 722 37.41 27.78 -12.32
C LEU A 722 36.50 27.65 -13.54
#